data_AF-A0A9P8I738-F1
#
_entry.id   AF-A0A9P8I738-F1
#
_cell.length_a   1.000
_cell.length_b   1.000
_cell.length_c   1.000
_cell.angle_alpha   90.00
_cell.angle_beta   90.00
_cell.angle_gamma   90.00
#
_symmetry.space_group_name_H-M   'P 1'
#
loop_
_entity.id
_entity.type
_entity.pdbx_description
1 polymer ?
#
loop_
_entity_poly.entity_id
_entity_poly.type
_entity_poly.pdbx_seq_one_letter_code
_entity_poly.pdbx_strand_id
1 'polypeptide(L)'
;MTVSKTDALVFSNLQLGKSLSLICGSLTWLREHKKKSFEEQIEEGQDDQFVEPVSVDNDEPIWMIEHVKEQKRQAALQKRKDLEDRLAKVRAREKRQQEIYGNGEPRFKKLRTNGDPGTSSNDDDEAQFLLGEYESDEEQMLENPCLSEGLSAATQGLMKRLGMDLGKPKEEDAEVEDELKLTQFVNELRHVKIPPTILSGSPAEGGVLVEVEEELKHLSLGSRKNLCINPKVSACGSANGINERCMELQKPGTPAESKCPYLPTKDNEALVNTFRDHALAKIRDIEDLGVLGKKLEICPYYATRNTIRPSEIVTLPYPLLLQRSARDALDLSLKGHVIIIDEAHNLMDAITNLHSLSVSLSQLRTSRAQLSAYLQKFRNRLKGKNRVYVAQIVRLLDSLIAYLQNKASGSRQAEGIVNIGELMAGKGVDQINLYKLMHYLQESKLARKVEGYATHVDQEAREPKLRRVNKDLNPPDIKNSEATTPVLTHIQDFLHALTNLSAEGRIFFNKTEDHDVCLKYMLLDPTHHFKEVVEEARAVVLAGGTMSPVFPLPFTSRLENCHRLTAEQMSDYTNYLFAYVPPDRIRTLSCGHVIPAQNLLAWPVSRGPTGVNFEFTFEKRNSDVMIDELGRLILNICLIIPDGVVVFFSSYAYLELVVLRWQKTSIWERVSQRKQIFRESKGDVSVEEMLQEYSKAIDGGKGGLLLSVIGGKMSEGINFSDKLGRGVIVVGLPFANIHSIEWKAKLEHVEKTAFERQEVDTTEATTEGASRARAKAAGREFYENACMRAVNQSIGRAIRHQNDYAAILLLDRRFEGERVRDKLPGWIQKGLVKESGSKPFTEVMGSLSAFFRSKKTPHQDLASLKGATLRCGDIRE
;
A
#
# COMPACT_ATOMS: atom_id res chain seq x y z
N MET A 1 -8.88 26.12 24.24
CA MET A 1 -7.82 25.09 24.42
C MET A 1 -7.87 24.13 23.23
N THR A 2 -7.48 24.63 22.07
CA THR A 2 -7.43 23.90 20.79
C THR A 2 -6.19 24.42 20.08
N VAL A 3 -5.04 23.81 20.34
CA VAL A 3 -3.88 23.95 19.45
C VAL A 3 -4.29 23.24 18.16
N SER A 4 -4.97 23.98 17.28
CA SER A 4 -5.49 23.46 16.03
C SER A 4 -4.39 23.49 14.97
N LYS A 5 -4.35 22.43 14.16
CA LYS A 5 -3.49 22.21 12.98
C LYS A 5 -2.02 21.92 13.29
N THR A 6 -1.76 20.72 13.81
CA THR A 6 -0.44 20.11 13.69
C THR A 6 -0.26 19.63 12.26
N ASP A 7 0.38 20.44 11.41
CA ASP A 7 0.86 19.98 10.12
C ASP A 7 1.83 18.79 10.39
N ALA A 8 1.45 17.60 9.93
CA ALA A 8 2.23 16.37 10.01
C ALA A 8 2.41 15.79 8.61
N LEU A 9 3.55 15.13 8.38
CA LEU A 9 3.86 14.50 7.10
C LEU A 9 3.37 13.04 7.11
N VAL A 10 2.53 12.68 6.15
CA VAL A 10 1.99 11.32 6.01
C VAL A 10 2.70 10.60 4.87
N PHE A 11 3.30 9.45 5.16
CA PHE A 11 4.07 8.66 4.19
C PHE A 11 3.50 7.29 3.96
N SER A 12 3.57 6.83 2.72
CA SER A 12 3.24 5.46 2.34
C SER A 12 4.31 4.84 1.45
N ASN A 13 4.79 3.66 1.85
CA ASN A 13 5.77 2.76 1.19
C ASN A 13 7.15 3.39 0.87
N LEU A 14 8.22 3.02 1.58
CA LEU A 14 9.46 3.81 1.63
C LEU A 14 10.69 3.13 0.99
N GLN A 15 11.40 3.82 0.09
CA GLN A 15 12.73 3.46 -0.40
C GLN A 15 13.81 4.47 0.05
N LEU A 16 14.59 4.06 1.06
CA LEU A 16 15.61 4.82 1.83
C LEU A 16 16.14 6.14 1.24
N GLY A 17 16.78 6.13 0.06
CA GLY A 17 17.52 7.32 -0.42
C GLY A 17 16.64 8.47 -0.92
N LYS A 18 15.58 8.16 -1.67
CA LYS A 18 14.70 9.17 -2.27
C LYS A 18 13.77 9.76 -1.22
N SER A 19 13.13 8.89 -0.46
CA SER A 19 12.18 9.30 0.57
C SER A 19 12.88 10.16 1.61
N LEU A 20 14.08 9.80 2.07
CA LEU A 20 14.81 10.59 3.07
C LEU A 20 15.09 12.02 2.59
N SER A 21 15.47 12.18 1.32
CA SER A 21 15.73 13.50 0.73
C SER A 21 14.45 14.35 0.70
N LEU A 22 13.33 13.76 0.29
CA LEU A 22 12.02 14.42 0.27
C LEU A 22 11.52 14.75 1.67
N ILE A 23 11.74 13.84 2.63
CA ILE A 23 11.40 14.01 4.04
C ILE A 23 12.18 15.17 4.63
N CYS A 24 13.50 15.19 4.49
CA CYS A 24 14.33 16.27 5.03
C CYS A 24 13.93 17.63 4.46
N GLY A 25 13.68 17.72 3.15
CA GLY A 25 13.19 18.95 2.53
C GLY A 25 11.81 19.37 3.07
N SER A 26 10.88 18.42 3.16
CA SER A 26 9.51 18.67 3.63
C SER A 26 9.47 19.04 5.11
N LEU A 27 10.29 18.40 5.96
CA LEU A 27 10.42 18.72 7.38
C LEU A 27 11.07 20.08 7.59
N THR A 28 12.09 20.43 6.80
CA THR A 28 12.72 21.74 6.87
C THR A 28 11.69 22.82 6.54
N TRP A 29 10.92 22.63 5.46
CA TRP A 29 9.80 23.51 5.12
C TRP A 29 8.74 23.53 6.22
N LEU A 30 8.38 22.38 6.81
CA LEU A 30 7.39 22.28 7.88
C LEU A 30 7.80 23.09 9.11
N ARG A 31 9.07 22.99 9.53
CA ARG A 31 9.60 23.76 10.65
C ARG A 31 9.61 25.25 10.34
N GLU A 32 10.08 25.65 9.16
CA GLU A 32 10.05 27.07 8.74
C GLU A 32 8.62 27.61 8.64
N HIS A 33 7.68 26.81 8.12
CA HIS A 33 6.28 27.16 8.02
C HIS A 33 5.64 27.32 9.41
N LYS A 34 5.87 26.38 10.33
CA LYS A 34 5.39 26.47 11.71
C LYS A 34 5.96 27.70 12.41
N LYS A 35 7.21 28.05 12.14
CA LYS A 35 7.84 29.27 12.66
C LYS A 35 7.12 30.52 12.16
N LYS A 36 6.94 30.63 10.84
CA LYS A 36 6.23 31.78 10.22
C LYS A 36 4.78 31.89 10.68
N SER A 37 4.01 30.80 10.65
CA SER A 37 2.62 30.82 11.12
C SER A 37 2.51 31.14 12.61
N PHE A 38 3.49 30.76 13.42
CA PHE A 38 3.53 31.15 14.83
C PHE A 38 3.82 32.64 15.00
N GLU A 39 4.75 33.19 14.22
CA GLU A 39 5.04 34.64 14.19
C GLU A 39 3.80 35.43 13.70
N GLU A 40 3.15 34.99 12.61
CA GLU A 40 1.93 35.58 12.06
C GLU A 40 0.74 35.52 13.04
N GLN A 41 0.53 34.39 13.74
CA GLN A 41 -0.54 34.28 14.76
C GLN A 41 -0.32 35.22 15.95
N ILE A 42 0.95 35.45 16.32
CA ILE A 42 1.28 36.43 17.35
C ILE A 42 1.05 37.84 16.82
N GLU A 43 1.33 38.10 15.55
CA GLU A 43 1.16 39.41 14.93
C GLU A 43 -0.31 39.80 14.68
N GLU A 44 -1.14 38.87 14.20
CA GLU A 44 -2.52 39.12 13.76
C GLU A 44 -3.57 39.09 14.88
N GLY A 45 -3.27 38.57 16.08
CA GLY A 45 -4.16 38.67 17.23
C GLY A 45 -5.56 38.05 17.05
N GLN A 46 -5.74 37.07 16.16
CA GLN A 46 -7.06 36.47 15.90
C GLN A 46 -7.64 35.73 17.13
N ASP A 47 -8.91 36.03 17.39
CA ASP A 47 -9.76 35.53 18.47
C ASP A 47 -9.85 34.00 18.52
N ASP A 48 -9.40 33.42 19.63
CA ASP A 48 -9.67 32.03 19.97
C ASP A 48 -10.97 32.01 20.82
N GLN A 49 -12.03 31.42 20.28
CA GLN A 49 -13.45 31.52 20.70
C GLN A 49 -13.82 30.97 22.10
N PHE A 50 -12.86 30.81 23.02
CA PHE A 50 -13.07 30.18 24.34
C PHE A 50 -12.31 30.82 25.51
N VAL A 51 -11.86 32.07 25.36
CA VAL A 51 -11.46 32.93 26.50
C VAL A 51 -12.36 34.16 26.42
N GLU A 52 -12.85 34.67 27.55
CA GLU A 52 -13.67 35.89 27.58
C GLU A 52 -13.05 36.97 26.69
N PRO A 53 -13.86 37.65 25.85
CA PRO A 53 -13.34 38.66 24.94
C PRO A 53 -12.80 39.80 25.79
N VAL A 54 -11.48 39.94 25.84
CA VAL A 54 -10.91 41.27 26.03
C VAL A 54 -11.12 41.93 24.69
N SER A 55 -12.19 42.72 24.60
CA SER A 55 -12.45 43.59 23.47
C SER A 55 -11.21 44.45 23.25
N VAL A 56 -10.44 44.15 22.20
CA VAL A 56 -9.36 45.03 21.77
C VAL A 56 -10.05 46.25 21.14
N ASP A 57 -10.36 47.24 21.98
CA ASP A 57 -10.69 48.57 21.50
C ASP A 57 -9.45 49.14 20.79
N ASN A 58 -9.65 49.85 19.68
CA ASN A 58 -8.59 50.43 18.85
C ASN A 58 -7.68 51.47 19.57
N ASP A 59 -7.88 51.71 20.87
CA ASP A 59 -7.19 52.69 21.71
C ASP A 59 -6.26 52.07 22.77
N GLU A 60 -6.04 50.74 22.77
CA GLU A 60 -5.06 50.13 23.69
C GLU A 60 -3.61 50.55 23.36
N PRO A 61 -2.79 50.92 24.37
CA PRO A 61 -1.40 51.30 24.14
C PRO A 61 -0.58 50.17 23.52
N ILE A 62 0.26 50.50 22.53
CA ILE A 62 1.12 49.56 21.79
C ILE A 62 1.92 48.63 22.71
N TRP A 63 2.41 49.14 23.86
CA TRP A 63 3.17 48.36 24.84
C TRP A 63 2.36 47.24 25.51
N MET A 64 1.04 47.41 25.65
CA MET A 64 0.15 46.41 26.25
C MET A 64 -0.12 45.27 25.28
N ILE A 65 -0.35 45.59 24.01
CA ILE A 65 -0.50 44.63 22.91
C ILE A 65 0.81 43.82 22.74
N GLU A 66 1.97 44.49 22.75
CA GLU A 66 3.28 43.83 22.71
C GLU A 66 3.51 42.92 23.92
N HIS A 67 3.11 43.33 25.13
CA HIS A 67 3.24 42.52 26.33
C HIS A 67 2.32 41.28 26.30
N VAL A 68 1.09 41.40 25.80
CA VAL A 68 0.17 40.24 25.62
C VAL A 68 0.73 39.28 24.56
N LYS A 69 1.27 39.79 23.46
CA LYS A 69 1.95 39.00 22.43
C LYS A 69 3.16 38.26 22.99
N GLU A 70 3.99 38.94 23.78
CA GLU A 70 5.15 38.34 24.44
C GLU A 70 4.76 37.30 25.50
N GLN A 71 3.70 37.53 26.28
CA GLN A 71 3.17 36.52 27.21
C GLN A 71 2.66 35.27 26.49
N LYS A 72 1.93 35.42 25.37
CA LYS A 72 1.48 34.29 24.54
C LYS A 72 2.69 33.52 23.99
N ARG A 73 3.72 34.23 23.51
CA ARG A 73 4.98 33.65 23.03
C ARG A 73 5.69 32.84 24.12
N GLN A 74 5.85 33.42 25.30
CA GLN A 74 6.49 32.77 26.45
C GLN A 74 5.71 31.54 26.93
N ALA A 75 4.38 31.61 26.99
CA ALA A 75 3.53 30.49 27.38
C ALA A 75 3.63 29.30 26.40
N ALA A 76 3.71 29.58 25.08
CA ALA A 76 3.90 28.55 24.06
C ALA A 76 5.31 27.92 24.14
N LEU A 77 6.35 28.74 24.34
CA LEU A 77 7.72 28.28 24.56
C LEU A 77 7.84 27.39 25.80
N GLN A 78 7.24 27.80 26.92
CA GLN A 78 7.28 27.05 28.17
C GLN A 78 6.62 25.67 28.02
N LYS A 79 5.42 25.59 27.42
CA LYS A 79 4.74 24.30 27.19
C LYS A 79 5.59 23.33 26.35
N ARG A 80 6.30 23.88 25.38
CA ARG A 80 7.14 23.09 24.47
C ARG A 80 8.42 22.62 25.14
N LYS A 81 9.05 23.49 25.95
CA LYS A 81 10.17 23.14 26.82
C LYS A 81 9.79 22.04 27.82
N ASP A 82 8.61 22.17 28.45
CA ASP A 82 8.09 21.16 29.37
C ASP A 82 7.89 19.80 28.69
N LEU A 83 7.44 19.78 27.43
CA LEU A 83 7.31 18.56 26.63
C LEU A 83 8.68 17.93 26.34
N GLU A 84 9.64 18.71 25.85
CA GLU A 84 11.01 18.22 25.57
C GLU A 84 11.70 17.72 26.83
N ASP A 85 11.56 18.41 27.96
CA ASP A 85 12.11 17.98 29.25
C ASP A 85 11.51 16.65 29.72
N ARG A 86 10.22 16.40 29.46
CA ARG A 86 9.57 15.11 29.74
C ARG A 86 10.15 14.01 28.84
N LEU A 87 10.28 14.25 27.55
CA LEU A 87 10.87 13.29 26.60
C LEU A 87 12.33 13.00 26.95
N ALA A 88 13.13 14.01 27.29
CA ALA A 88 14.52 13.85 27.71
C ALA A 88 14.67 13.01 28.98
N LYS A 89 13.79 13.19 29.97
CA LYS A 89 13.74 12.34 31.18
C LYS A 89 13.43 10.88 30.83
N VAL A 90 12.50 10.65 29.90
CA VAL A 90 12.17 9.30 29.41
C VAL A 90 13.37 8.66 28.72
N ARG A 91 14.04 9.38 27.80
CA ARG A 91 15.28 8.91 27.12
C ARG A 91 16.37 8.54 28.12
N ALA A 92 16.63 9.40 29.11
CA ALA A 92 17.63 9.15 30.14
C ALA A 92 17.32 7.91 30.98
N ARG A 93 16.03 7.68 31.31
CA ARG A 93 15.58 6.49 32.04
C ARG A 93 15.76 5.21 31.21
N GLU A 94 15.43 5.24 29.93
CA GLU A 94 15.62 4.10 29.02
C GLU A 94 17.10 3.78 28.80
N LYS A 95 17.95 4.79 28.62
CA LYS A 95 19.40 4.62 28.44
C LYS A 95 20.04 3.98 29.68
N ARG A 96 19.72 4.46 30.89
CA ARG A 96 20.17 3.85 32.15
C ARG A 96 19.72 2.39 32.25
N GLN A 97 18.48 2.10 31.85
CA GLN A 97 17.96 0.74 31.87
C GLN A 97 18.70 -0.17 30.87
N GLN A 98 19.04 0.32 29.67
CA GLN A 98 19.84 -0.42 28.69
C GLN A 98 21.27 -0.68 29.17
N GLU A 99 21.92 0.29 29.80
CA GLU A 99 23.27 0.14 30.38
C GLU A 99 23.28 -0.91 31.49
N ILE A 100 22.24 -0.97 32.32
CA ILE A 100 22.07 -2.01 33.35
C ILE A 100 21.89 -3.40 32.71
N TYR A 101 21.10 -3.52 31.64
CA TYR A 101 20.92 -4.79 30.93
C TYR A 101 22.17 -5.24 30.15
N GLY A 102 22.94 -4.30 29.60
CA GLY A 102 24.21 -4.58 28.91
C GLY A 102 25.32 -5.08 29.84
N ASN A 103 25.23 -4.76 31.14
CA ASN A 103 26.19 -5.16 32.16
C ASN A 103 25.83 -6.46 32.92
N GLY A 104 24.80 -7.20 32.48
CA GLY A 104 24.64 -8.62 32.82
C GLY A 104 23.95 -9.00 34.15
N GLU A 105 23.07 -8.17 34.73
CA GLU A 105 22.30 -8.55 35.93
C GLU A 105 20.80 -8.90 35.67
N PRO A 106 20.17 -9.81 36.44
CA PRO A 106 18.94 -10.51 36.05
C PRO A 106 17.61 -9.83 36.41
N ARG A 107 16.55 -10.38 35.80
CA ARG A 107 15.13 -10.01 35.69
C ARG A 107 14.41 -9.46 36.95
N PHE A 108 13.58 -8.44 36.72
CA PHE A 108 12.49 -8.02 37.61
C PHE A 108 11.50 -9.16 37.89
N LYS A 109 11.07 -9.25 39.15
CA LYS A 109 10.10 -10.22 39.68
C LYS A 109 8.73 -10.06 38.99
N LYS A 110 8.20 -11.16 38.45
CA LYS A 110 6.78 -11.27 38.06
C LYS A 110 5.91 -11.04 39.30
N LEU A 111 4.95 -10.13 39.17
CA LEU A 111 3.83 -10.01 40.10
C LEU A 111 3.00 -11.31 40.00
N ARG A 112 2.72 -11.95 41.14
CA ARG A 112 1.94 -13.20 41.21
C ARG A 112 0.45 -12.85 41.10
N THR A 113 -0.25 -13.48 40.17
CA THR A 113 -1.72 -13.53 40.15
C THR A 113 -2.18 -14.81 40.87
N ASN A 114 -3.07 -14.65 41.85
CA ASN A 114 -3.74 -15.77 42.53
C ASN A 114 -4.83 -16.36 41.62
N GLY A 115 -5.02 -17.67 41.74
CA GLY A 115 -5.83 -18.48 40.84
C GLY A 115 -7.30 -18.65 41.21
N ASP A 116 -7.99 -19.09 40.16
CA ASP A 116 -9.26 -19.81 40.00
C ASP A 116 -10.59 -19.17 40.42
N PRO A 117 -11.57 -19.23 39.49
CA PRO A 117 -12.81 -19.91 39.86
C PRO A 117 -13.37 -20.83 38.75
N GLY A 118 -13.74 -22.05 39.16
CA GLY A 118 -15.14 -22.45 39.25
C GLY A 118 -15.98 -22.47 37.97
N THR A 119 -16.26 -23.69 37.51
CA THR A 119 -17.27 -24.07 36.51
C THR A 119 -18.64 -23.44 36.75
N SER A 120 -19.21 -22.76 35.74
CA SER A 120 -20.64 -22.46 35.68
C SER A 120 -21.20 -22.63 34.27
N SER A 121 -22.42 -23.15 34.22
CA SER A 121 -23.22 -23.62 33.08
C SER A 121 -23.54 -22.57 32.02
N ASN A 122 -23.41 -22.97 30.75
CA ASN A 122 -23.87 -22.25 29.56
C ASN A 122 -25.38 -22.44 29.36
N ASP A 123 -26.16 -21.36 29.36
CA ASP A 123 -27.52 -21.37 28.78
C ASP A 123 -28.03 -19.99 28.29
N ASP A 124 -27.17 -18.97 28.08
CA ASP A 124 -27.64 -17.62 27.68
C ASP A 124 -26.95 -16.97 26.44
N ASP A 125 -26.17 -17.72 25.64
CA ASP A 125 -25.40 -17.17 24.52
C ASP A 125 -26.22 -16.87 23.23
N GLU A 126 -27.46 -17.36 23.11
CA GLU A 126 -28.22 -17.25 21.85
C GLU A 126 -28.85 -15.86 21.60
N ALA A 127 -28.97 -15.00 22.61
CA ALA A 127 -29.58 -13.67 22.46
C ALA A 127 -28.71 -12.70 21.64
N GLN A 128 -27.40 -12.96 21.53
CA GLN A 128 -26.42 -12.11 20.85
C GLN A 128 -26.64 -12.03 19.32
N PHE A 129 -27.33 -13.01 18.73
CA PHE A 129 -27.48 -13.15 17.28
C PHE A 129 -28.77 -12.53 16.72
N LEU A 130 -29.64 -11.94 17.55
CA LEU A 130 -30.90 -11.31 17.12
C LEU A 130 -30.67 -9.92 16.47
N LEU A 131 -31.41 -9.62 15.41
CA LEU A 131 -31.37 -8.31 14.72
C LEU A 131 -32.15 -7.25 15.50
N GLY A 132 -31.60 -6.02 15.56
CA GLY A 132 -32.26 -4.86 16.16
C GLY A 132 -33.38 -4.28 15.28
N GLU A 133 -34.02 -3.23 15.77
CA GLU A 133 -35.08 -2.51 15.06
C GLU A 133 -34.51 -1.61 13.96
N TYR A 134 -35.16 -1.56 12.79
CA TYR A 134 -34.83 -0.69 11.65
C TYR A 134 -36.13 -0.02 11.16
N GLU A 135 -36.18 1.31 11.19
CA GLU A 135 -37.31 2.15 10.74
C GLU A 135 -36.86 2.97 9.52
N SER A 136 -37.66 3.00 8.45
CA SER A 136 -37.22 3.35 7.09
C SER A 136 -38.12 4.41 6.42
N ASP A 137 -38.71 5.34 7.17
CA ASP A 137 -39.67 6.29 6.60
C ASP A 137 -39.21 7.75 6.76
N GLU A 138 -38.43 8.24 5.79
CA GLU A 138 -38.47 9.64 5.33
C GLU A 138 -38.32 9.66 3.79
N GLU A 139 -39.42 9.93 3.07
CA GLU A 139 -39.41 10.27 1.65
C GLU A 139 -39.96 11.69 1.48
N GLN A 140 -39.09 12.67 1.19
CA GLN A 140 -39.45 13.89 0.43
C GLN A 140 -38.22 14.66 -0.09
N MET A 141 -38.16 14.75 -1.44
CA MET A 141 -37.72 15.83 -2.34
C MET A 141 -36.35 16.53 -2.14
N LEU A 142 -35.64 16.64 -3.28
CA LEU A 142 -34.38 17.35 -3.52
C LEU A 142 -34.40 18.83 -3.08
N GLU A 143 -33.45 19.23 -2.24
CA GLU A 143 -32.69 20.50 -2.32
C GLU A 143 -31.49 20.50 -1.34
N ASN A 144 -30.27 20.70 -1.88
CA ASN A 144 -28.97 21.08 -1.27
C ASN A 144 -28.52 20.54 0.12
N PRO A 145 -27.32 19.94 0.25
CA PRO A 145 -26.82 19.43 1.53
C PRO A 145 -26.03 20.50 2.30
N CYS A 146 -26.62 21.07 3.34
CA CYS A 146 -25.85 21.72 4.41
C CYS A 146 -26.66 21.72 5.71
N LEU A 147 -25.94 21.48 6.82
CA LEU A 147 -26.35 21.61 8.23
C LEU A 147 -27.08 20.41 8.86
N SER A 148 -26.27 19.58 9.52
CA SER A 148 -26.44 19.16 10.92
C SER A 148 -27.69 19.71 11.64
N GLU A 149 -28.64 18.84 12.00
CA GLU A 149 -29.07 18.67 13.40
C GLU A 149 -30.15 17.58 13.54
N GLY A 150 -29.97 16.69 14.51
CA GLY A 150 -30.91 15.61 14.80
C GLY A 150 -30.59 14.81 16.06
N LEU A 151 -30.05 15.45 17.11
CA LEU A 151 -29.98 14.87 18.45
C LEU A 151 -30.13 15.98 19.49
N SER A 152 -31.01 15.76 20.48
CA SER A 152 -31.18 16.64 21.65
C SER A 152 -29.84 16.88 22.37
N ALA A 153 -29.62 18.13 22.81
CA ALA A 153 -28.41 18.56 23.51
C ALA A 153 -28.09 17.72 24.76
N ALA A 154 -29.10 17.14 25.41
CA ALA A 154 -28.92 16.23 26.54
C ALA A 154 -28.32 14.88 26.10
N THR A 155 -28.69 14.40 24.91
CA THR A 155 -28.22 13.13 24.34
C THR A 155 -26.80 13.25 23.79
N GLN A 156 -26.46 14.40 23.17
CA GLN A 156 -25.08 14.70 22.75
C GLN A 156 -24.14 14.88 23.95
N GLY A 157 -24.62 15.47 25.05
CA GLY A 157 -23.89 15.56 26.32
C GLY A 157 -23.64 14.20 26.98
N LEU A 158 -24.57 13.25 26.82
CA LEU A 158 -24.43 11.89 27.34
C LEU A 158 -23.48 11.02 26.48
N MET A 159 -23.55 11.14 25.15
CA MET A 159 -22.67 10.40 24.22
C MET A 159 -21.20 10.87 24.28
N LYS A 160 -20.94 12.18 24.45
CA LYS A 160 -19.58 12.70 24.73
C LYS A 160 -19.04 12.25 26.09
N ARG A 161 -19.91 12.04 27.09
CA ARG A 161 -19.49 11.53 28.41
C ARG A 161 -19.22 10.02 28.40
N LEU A 162 -19.90 9.25 27.54
CA LEU A 162 -19.81 7.79 27.47
C LEU A 162 -18.86 7.23 26.42
N GLY A 163 -18.34 8.05 25.49
CA GLY A 163 -17.18 7.70 24.66
C GLY A 163 -17.37 6.47 23.75
N MET A 164 -18.55 6.34 23.12
CA MET A 164 -18.85 5.22 22.22
C MET A 164 -18.92 5.71 20.78
N ASP A 165 -18.10 5.14 19.90
CA ASP A 165 -18.29 5.24 18.46
C ASP A 165 -18.12 3.86 17.78
N LEU A 166 -18.90 3.65 16.71
CA LEU A 166 -19.29 2.36 16.14
C LEU A 166 -18.41 1.98 14.95
N GLY A 167 -17.63 0.90 15.08
CA GLY A 167 -16.81 0.38 13.97
C GLY A 167 -17.55 -0.51 12.95
N LYS A 168 -17.02 -0.54 11.71
CA LYS A 168 -16.32 -1.71 11.07
C LYS A 168 -15.97 -1.53 9.56
N PRO A 169 -15.20 -2.46 8.92
CA PRO A 169 -14.03 -2.14 8.06
C PRO A 169 -14.04 -2.83 6.66
N LYS A 170 -12.91 -2.73 5.91
CA LYS A 170 -12.08 -3.88 5.47
C LYS A 170 -10.76 -3.45 4.79
N GLU A 171 -9.65 -4.03 5.26
CA GLU A 171 -8.31 -4.02 4.65
C GLU A 171 -8.07 -5.38 3.98
N GLU A 172 -7.46 -5.39 2.79
CA GLU A 172 -7.01 -6.59 2.08
C GLU A 172 -5.48 -6.67 2.06
N ASP A 173 -4.99 -7.92 2.03
CA ASP A 173 -3.63 -8.34 2.32
C ASP A 173 -2.56 -7.81 1.35
N ALA A 174 -1.60 -7.05 1.88
CA ALA A 174 -0.28 -6.80 1.30
C ALA A 174 0.82 -6.58 2.37
N GLU A 175 0.59 -7.01 3.62
CA GLU A 175 1.30 -6.46 4.79
C GLU A 175 2.75 -6.95 4.97
N VAL A 176 3.13 -8.11 4.42
CA VAL A 176 4.45 -8.71 4.73
C VAL A 176 5.60 -7.96 4.05
N GLU A 177 5.36 -7.32 2.90
CA GLU A 177 6.43 -6.71 2.09
C GLU A 177 6.81 -5.27 2.55
N ASP A 178 5.92 -4.58 3.24
CA ASP A 178 6.13 -3.19 3.68
C ASP A 178 6.92 -3.08 5.00
N GLU A 179 6.95 -4.15 5.81
CA GLU A 179 7.59 -4.18 7.13
C GLU A 179 9.13 -4.09 7.07
N LEU A 180 9.75 -4.80 6.13
CA LEU A 180 11.21 -4.81 5.94
C LEU A 180 11.75 -3.44 5.52
N LYS A 181 11.03 -2.76 4.62
CA LYS A 181 11.37 -1.40 4.16
C LYS A 181 11.19 -0.38 5.26
N LEU A 182 10.12 -0.50 6.04
CA LEU A 182 9.81 0.42 7.14
C LEU A 182 10.85 0.34 8.25
N THR A 183 11.28 -0.87 8.62
CA THR A 183 12.33 -1.08 9.63
C THR A 183 13.66 -0.46 9.18
N GLN A 184 14.03 -0.67 7.92
CA GLN A 184 15.25 -0.08 7.36
C GLN A 184 15.18 1.46 7.34
N PHE A 185 14.03 2.01 6.98
CA PHE A 185 13.78 3.45 6.97
C PHE A 185 13.83 4.08 8.36
N VAL A 186 13.20 3.45 9.36
CA VAL A 186 13.22 3.89 10.77
C VAL A 186 14.66 4.01 11.28
N ASN A 187 15.55 3.09 10.86
CA ASN A 187 16.96 3.15 11.25
C ASN A 187 17.70 4.34 10.65
N GLU A 188 17.45 4.70 9.39
CA GLU A 188 18.06 5.88 8.77
C GLU A 188 17.54 7.19 9.36
N LEU A 189 16.23 7.27 9.66
CA LEU A 189 15.65 8.46 10.31
C LEU A 189 16.31 8.77 11.65
N ARG A 190 16.80 7.76 12.38
CA ARG A 190 17.52 7.96 13.66
C ARG A 190 18.82 8.75 13.51
N HIS A 191 19.36 8.85 12.29
CA HIS A 191 20.60 9.58 12.00
C HIS A 191 20.37 11.01 11.50
N VAL A 192 19.13 11.42 11.23
CA VAL A 192 18.82 12.76 10.72
C VAL A 192 18.74 13.77 11.86
N LYS A 193 19.50 14.87 11.75
CA LYS A 193 19.39 16.03 12.63
C LYS A 193 18.87 17.23 11.82
N ILE A 194 17.85 17.90 12.33
CA ILE A 194 17.21 19.05 11.68
C ILE A 194 17.26 20.24 12.65
N PRO A 195 17.48 21.48 12.16
CA PRO A 195 17.46 22.67 13.01
C PRO A 195 16.13 22.84 13.76
N PRO A 196 16.14 23.31 15.01
CA PRO A 196 14.91 23.47 15.81
C PRO A 196 13.97 24.51 15.20
N THR A 197 12.67 24.32 15.41
CA THR A 197 11.61 25.18 14.84
C THR A 197 11.63 26.63 15.36
N ILE A 198 12.17 26.87 16.57
CA ILE A 198 12.22 28.20 17.18
C ILE A 198 13.62 28.44 17.73
N LEU A 199 14.22 29.57 17.34
CA LEU A 199 15.42 30.11 17.99
C LEU A 199 14.97 30.89 19.22
N SER A 200 15.52 30.52 20.37
CA SER A 200 15.36 31.24 21.63
C SER A 200 16.22 32.50 21.62
N GLY A 201 15.69 33.61 21.10
CA GLY A 201 16.28 34.93 21.30
C GLY A 201 15.83 35.97 20.28
N SER A 202 15.39 37.14 20.75
CA SER A 202 15.54 38.36 19.96
C SER A 202 17.04 38.71 19.93
N PRO A 203 17.59 39.27 18.83
CA PRO A 203 18.98 39.73 18.80
C PRO A 203 19.24 40.96 19.69
N ALA A 204 18.28 41.38 20.52
CA ALA A 204 18.29 42.69 21.16
C ALA A 204 19.03 42.72 22.52
N GLU A 205 19.24 41.60 23.20
CA GLU A 205 20.01 41.57 24.44
C GLU A 205 20.89 40.33 24.47
N GLY A 206 22.19 40.49 24.75
CA GLY A 206 23.26 39.50 24.64
C GLY A 206 23.18 38.29 25.60
N GLY A 207 22.01 37.66 25.70
CA GLY A 207 21.79 36.39 26.37
C GLY A 207 22.28 35.22 25.51
N VAL A 208 22.84 34.22 26.18
CA VAL A 208 23.24 32.93 25.57
C VAL A 208 22.01 32.30 24.89
N LEU A 209 22.07 32.09 23.58
CA LEU A 209 21.08 31.32 22.83
C LEU A 209 21.05 29.90 23.41
N VAL A 210 20.01 29.56 24.18
CA VAL A 210 19.81 28.19 24.65
C VAL A 210 19.13 27.43 23.52
N GLU A 211 19.93 26.86 22.61
CA GLU A 211 19.44 25.95 21.58
C GLU A 211 18.77 24.75 22.26
N VAL A 212 17.45 24.66 22.17
CA VAL A 212 16.71 23.47 22.56
C VAL A 212 16.83 22.47 21.42
N GLU A 213 17.60 21.39 21.60
CA GLU A 213 17.68 20.30 20.62
C GLU A 213 16.30 19.62 20.49
N GLU A 214 15.62 19.87 19.37
CA GLU A 214 14.32 19.24 19.04
C GLU A 214 14.55 17.99 18.18
N GLU A 215 14.47 16.83 18.83
CA GLU A 215 14.50 15.53 18.15
C GLU A 215 13.20 15.23 17.40
N LEU A 216 13.32 14.43 16.34
CA LEU A 216 12.23 14.10 15.42
C LEU A 216 11.17 13.21 16.08
N LYS A 217 9.89 13.60 15.94
CA LYS A 217 8.74 12.85 16.47
C LYS A 217 8.09 12.01 15.37
N HIS A 218 8.32 10.70 15.39
CA HIS A 218 7.82 9.76 14.38
C HIS A 218 6.87 8.72 14.99
N LEU A 219 5.85 8.33 14.23
CA LEU A 219 4.92 7.27 14.57
C LEU A 219 4.68 6.34 13.36
N SER A 220 4.85 5.03 13.58
CA SER A 220 4.43 3.99 12.64
C SER A 220 3.04 3.47 13.01
N LEU A 221 2.12 3.47 12.04
CA LEU A 221 0.82 2.82 12.18
C LEU A 221 0.90 1.40 11.59
N GLY A 222 0.30 0.44 12.31
CA GLY A 222 0.27 -0.96 11.90
C GLY A 222 -1.08 -1.61 12.18
N SER A 223 -1.29 -2.78 11.59
CA SER A 223 -2.54 -3.53 11.73
C SER A 223 -2.67 -4.18 13.11
N ARG A 224 -3.88 -4.68 13.43
CA ARG A 224 -4.11 -5.43 14.68
C ARG A 224 -3.28 -6.72 14.73
N LYS A 225 -2.93 -7.30 13.58
CA LYS A 225 -2.12 -8.51 13.50
C LYS A 225 -0.76 -8.29 14.15
N ASN A 226 -0.14 -7.14 13.89
CA ASN A 226 1.21 -6.82 14.37
C ASN A 226 1.20 -6.22 15.78
N LEU A 227 0.19 -5.41 16.11
CA LEU A 227 0.15 -4.68 17.39
C LEU A 227 -0.64 -5.37 18.51
N CYS A 228 -1.30 -6.52 18.27
CA CYS A 228 -2.10 -7.17 19.32
C CYS A 228 -1.23 -7.96 20.31
N ILE A 229 -1.28 -7.57 21.59
CA ILE A 229 -0.57 -8.24 22.68
C ILE A 229 -1.41 -9.27 23.45
N ASN A 230 -2.71 -9.41 23.12
CA ASN A 230 -3.60 -10.34 23.82
C ASN A 230 -3.41 -11.76 23.26
N PRO A 231 -2.91 -12.73 24.04
CA PRO A 231 -2.60 -14.07 23.54
C PRO A 231 -3.82 -14.83 23.01
N LYS A 232 -5.03 -14.54 23.52
CA LYS A 232 -6.27 -15.16 23.06
C LYS A 232 -6.70 -14.66 21.67
N VAL A 233 -6.26 -13.45 21.30
CA VAL A 233 -6.62 -12.80 20.04
C VAL A 233 -5.51 -13.02 19.02
N SER A 234 -4.25 -12.86 19.40
CA SER A 234 -3.10 -13.05 18.51
C SER A 234 -2.97 -14.49 17.99
N ALA A 235 -3.51 -15.47 18.72
CA ALA A 235 -3.53 -16.88 18.31
C ALA A 235 -4.48 -17.19 17.14
N CYS A 236 -5.34 -16.26 16.71
CA CYS A 236 -6.35 -16.51 15.67
C CYS A 236 -5.78 -16.73 14.26
N GLY A 237 -4.47 -16.55 14.04
CA GLY A 237 -3.74 -16.87 12.80
C GLY A 237 -4.07 -15.99 11.59
N SER A 238 -5.35 -15.71 11.34
CA SER A 238 -5.83 -14.84 10.26
C SER A 238 -6.09 -13.41 10.76
N ALA A 239 -5.78 -12.41 9.92
CA ALA A 239 -6.06 -11.00 10.22
C ALA A 239 -7.55 -10.74 10.49
N ASN A 240 -8.42 -11.40 9.72
CA ASN A 240 -9.87 -11.35 9.91
C ASN A 240 -10.29 -11.92 11.27
N GLY A 241 -9.80 -13.10 11.65
CA GLY A 241 -10.09 -13.71 12.95
C GLY A 241 -9.65 -12.84 14.12
N ILE A 242 -8.47 -12.21 14.02
CA ILE A 242 -7.95 -11.24 14.99
C ILE A 242 -8.90 -10.04 15.13
N ASN A 243 -9.31 -9.45 14.02
CA ASN A 243 -10.21 -8.30 13.99
C ASN A 243 -11.59 -8.62 14.60
N GLU A 244 -12.17 -9.76 14.22
CA GLU A 244 -13.45 -10.23 14.72
C GLU A 244 -13.41 -10.44 16.23
N ARG A 245 -12.42 -11.22 16.70
CA ARG A 245 -12.27 -11.53 18.12
C ARG A 245 -11.98 -10.28 18.94
N CYS A 246 -11.17 -9.36 18.43
CA CYS A 246 -10.90 -8.09 19.09
C CYS A 246 -12.17 -7.25 19.28
N MET A 247 -13.03 -7.21 18.25
CA MET A 247 -14.30 -6.48 18.30
C MET A 247 -15.35 -7.16 19.20
N GLU A 248 -15.38 -8.50 19.25
CA GLU A 248 -16.24 -9.25 20.17
C GLU A 248 -15.98 -8.89 21.64
N LEU A 249 -14.71 -8.81 22.02
CA LEU A 249 -14.29 -8.44 23.37
C LEU A 249 -14.65 -6.99 23.75
N GLN A 250 -15.06 -6.16 22.77
CA GLN A 250 -15.46 -4.77 22.95
C GLN A 250 -16.97 -4.54 22.89
N LYS A 251 -17.78 -5.57 22.58
CA LYS A 251 -19.22 -5.41 22.45
C LYS A 251 -19.86 -4.92 23.77
N PRO A 252 -20.85 -4.00 23.71
CA PRO A 252 -21.62 -3.61 24.88
C PRO A 252 -22.44 -4.83 25.36
N GLY A 253 -22.32 -5.18 26.65
CA GLY A 253 -22.95 -6.36 27.25
C GLY A 253 -22.00 -7.52 27.58
N THR A 254 -20.74 -7.50 27.10
CA THR A 254 -19.73 -8.50 27.48
C THR A 254 -19.35 -8.36 28.96
N PRO A 255 -19.34 -9.45 29.77
CA PRO A 255 -18.90 -9.44 31.17
C PRO A 255 -17.51 -8.80 31.31
N ALA A 256 -17.26 -8.10 32.41
CA ALA A 256 -15.98 -7.41 32.64
C ALA A 256 -14.77 -8.37 32.58
N GLU A 257 -14.96 -9.63 33.00
CA GLU A 257 -13.95 -10.71 32.95
C GLU A 257 -13.63 -11.16 31.53
N SER A 258 -14.58 -10.99 30.61
CA SER A 258 -14.45 -11.35 29.19
C SER A 258 -14.04 -10.17 28.31
N LYS A 259 -13.85 -8.97 28.87
CA LYS A 259 -13.31 -7.83 28.12
C LYS A 259 -11.78 -7.95 27.97
N CYS A 260 -11.24 -7.27 26.97
CA CYS A 260 -9.79 -7.23 26.80
C CYS A 260 -9.14 -6.43 27.94
N PRO A 261 -8.23 -7.03 28.74
CA PRO A 261 -7.62 -6.36 29.89
C PRO A 261 -6.68 -5.22 29.48
N TYR A 262 -6.15 -5.26 28.26
CA TYR A 262 -5.18 -4.29 27.75
C TYR A 262 -5.84 -3.07 27.08
N LEU A 263 -7.17 -3.03 26.94
CA LEU A 263 -7.85 -1.94 26.25
C LEU A 263 -7.71 -0.64 27.07
N PRO A 264 -7.36 0.51 26.44
CA PRO A 264 -7.30 1.78 27.14
C PRO A 264 -8.67 2.18 27.71
N THR A 265 -8.74 2.39 29.02
CA THR A 265 -9.90 2.93 29.75
C THR A 265 -9.55 4.31 30.34
N LYS A 266 -10.56 5.06 30.81
CA LYS A 266 -10.33 6.36 31.47
C LYS A 266 -9.41 6.24 32.70
N ASP A 267 -9.48 5.13 33.42
CA ASP A 267 -8.63 4.86 34.59
C ASP A 267 -7.14 4.67 34.21
N ASN A 268 -6.89 4.24 32.96
CA ASN A 268 -5.56 3.97 32.43
C ASN A 268 -4.97 5.14 31.61
N GLU A 269 -5.57 6.34 31.69
CA GLU A 269 -5.11 7.51 30.93
C GLU A 269 -3.65 7.88 31.22
N ALA A 270 -3.19 7.71 32.46
CA ALA A 270 -1.78 7.90 32.82
C ALA A 270 -0.83 6.94 32.09
N LEU A 271 -1.25 5.68 31.88
CA LEU A 271 -0.48 4.68 31.13
C LEU A 271 -0.48 5.00 29.63
N VAL A 272 -1.60 5.50 29.09
CA VAL A 272 -1.68 5.96 27.69
C VAL A 272 -0.73 7.14 27.47
N ASN A 273 -0.72 8.11 28.39
CA ASN A 273 0.23 9.24 28.33
C ASN A 273 1.68 8.78 28.45
N THR A 274 1.95 7.79 29.31
CA THR A 274 3.28 7.17 29.44
C THR A 274 3.69 6.48 28.14
N PHE A 275 2.79 5.70 27.53
CA PHE A 275 3.02 5.07 26.23
C PHE A 275 3.32 6.13 25.15
N ARG A 276 2.54 7.21 25.11
CA ARG A 276 2.73 8.32 24.18
C ARG A 276 4.12 8.94 24.30
N ASP A 277 4.54 9.24 25.53
CA ASP A 277 5.82 9.88 25.78
C ASP A 277 6.98 8.92 25.43
N HIS A 278 6.86 7.62 25.73
CA HIS A 278 7.84 6.60 25.32
C HIS A 278 7.90 6.33 23.81
N ALA A 279 6.76 6.45 23.11
CA ALA A 279 6.68 6.31 21.67
C ALA A 279 7.31 7.49 20.94
N LEU A 280 7.10 8.73 21.43
CA LEU A 280 7.68 9.95 20.84
C LEU A 280 9.13 10.20 21.25
N ALA A 281 9.59 9.61 22.37
CA ALA A 281 10.94 9.79 22.85
C ALA A 281 12.00 9.18 21.92
N LYS A 282 11.66 8.11 21.19
CA LYS A 282 12.58 7.44 20.27
C LYS A 282 11.82 6.99 19.03
N ILE A 283 12.45 7.11 17.86
CA ILE A 283 11.92 6.57 16.61
C ILE A 283 11.84 5.03 16.70
N ARG A 284 10.62 4.48 16.61
CA ARG A 284 10.29 3.06 16.78
C ARG A 284 9.63 2.51 15.51
N ASP A 285 9.90 1.26 15.18
CA ASP A 285 9.15 0.52 14.18
C ASP A 285 7.85 -0.06 14.78
N ILE A 286 7.08 -0.80 13.98
CA ILE A 286 5.80 -1.38 14.40
C ILE A 286 6.01 -2.42 15.51
N GLU A 287 7.07 -3.24 15.41
CA GLU A 287 7.39 -4.29 16.38
C GLU A 287 7.85 -3.72 17.72
N ASP A 288 8.68 -2.67 17.69
CA ASP A 288 9.14 -1.90 18.86
C ASP A 288 7.94 -1.33 19.64
N LEU A 289 6.87 -0.89 18.95
CA LEU A 289 5.63 -0.42 19.57
C LEU A 289 4.84 -1.57 20.22
N GLY A 290 4.82 -2.75 19.59
CA GLY A 290 4.25 -3.97 20.16
C GLY A 290 4.95 -4.38 21.46
N VAL A 291 6.29 -4.37 21.46
CA VAL A 291 7.12 -4.63 22.65
C VAL A 291 6.88 -3.59 23.74
N LEU A 292 6.76 -2.31 23.37
CA LEU A 292 6.48 -1.22 24.31
C LEU A 292 5.13 -1.43 25.01
N GLY A 293 4.05 -1.73 24.27
CA GLY A 293 2.75 -1.97 24.90
C GLY A 293 2.73 -3.24 25.75
N LYS A 294 3.50 -4.27 25.39
CA LYS A 294 3.69 -5.45 26.25
C LYS A 294 4.41 -5.11 27.56
N LYS A 295 5.37 -4.20 27.53
CA LYS A 295 6.10 -3.72 28.73
C LYS A 295 5.21 -2.87 29.65
N LEU A 296 4.32 -2.08 29.07
CA LEU A 296 3.41 -1.18 29.78
C LEU A 296 2.03 -1.81 30.07
N GLU A 297 1.82 -3.07 29.67
CA GLU A 297 0.55 -3.81 29.78
C GLU A 297 -0.65 -3.02 29.22
N ILE A 298 -0.45 -2.33 28.10
CA ILE A 298 -1.49 -1.55 27.42
C ILE A 298 -1.52 -1.89 25.93
N CYS A 299 -2.71 -1.88 25.33
CA CYS A 299 -2.90 -2.21 23.92
C CYS A 299 -2.22 -1.14 23.03
N PRO A 300 -1.15 -1.50 22.30
CA PRO A 300 -0.47 -0.55 21.42
C PRO A 300 -1.40 0.01 20.35
N TYR A 301 -2.23 -0.83 19.72
CA TYR A 301 -3.11 -0.46 18.60
C TYR A 301 -4.07 0.71 18.93
N TYR A 302 -4.63 0.75 20.14
CA TYR A 302 -5.50 1.86 20.54
C TYR A 302 -4.71 3.01 21.18
N ALA A 303 -3.60 2.71 21.86
CA ALA A 303 -2.76 3.73 22.49
C ALA A 303 -2.07 4.64 21.44
N THR A 304 -1.77 4.13 20.24
CA THR A 304 -1.15 4.90 19.15
C THR A 304 -2.03 6.03 18.62
N ARG A 305 -3.35 6.01 18.84
CA ARG A 305 -4.26 7.08 18.41
C ARG A 305 -3.96 8.41 19.09
N ASN A 306 -3.60 8.36 20.38
CA ASN A 306 -3.23 9.54 21.15
C ASN A 306 -1.82 10.08 20.81
N THR A 307 -1.01 9.30 20.08
CA THR A 307 0.31 9.74 19.56
C THR A 307 0.25 10.39 18.18
N ILE A 308 -0.85 10.26 17.43
CA ILE A 308 -0.94 10.80 16.06
C ILE A 308 -0.81 12.33 16.08
N ARG A 309 -1.62 13.03 16.88
CA ARG A 309 -1.61 14.50 16.94
C ARG A 309 -0.25 15.12 17.30
N PRO A 310 0.49 14.64 18.33
CA PRO A 310 1.81 15.20 18.66
C PRO A 310 2.96 14.76 17.74
N SER A 311 2.71 13.87 16.77
CA SER A 311 3.75 13.40 15.85
C SER A 311 4.00 14.40 14.70
N GLU A 312 5.25 14.49 14.24
CA GLU A 312 5.62 15.28 13.05
C GLU A 312 5.56 14.43 11.78
N ILE A 313 5.85 13.14 11.91
CA ILE A 313 5.82 12.16 10.83
C ILE A 313 4.94 10.98 11.22
N VAL A 314 4.01 10.62 10.33
CA VAL A 314 3.22 9.40 10.41
C VAL A 314 3.49 8.54 9.18
N THR A 315 3.91 7.30 9.39
CA THR A 315 4.10 6.32 8.31
C THR A 315 2.97 5.30 8.33
N LEU A 316 2.29 5.10 7.19
CA LEU A 316 1.15 4.21 7.03
C LEU A 316 1.06 3.61 5.60
N PRO A 317 0.53 2.39 5.42
CA PRO A 317 0.39 1.76 4.09
C PRO A 317 -0.72 2.40 3.24
N TYR A 318 -0.71 2.13 1.92
CA TYR A 318 -1.71 2.67 0.98
C TYR A 318 -3.19 2.46 1.39
N PRO A 319 -3.62 1.30 1.90
CA PRO A 319 -5.03 1.08 2.27
C PRO A 319 -5.50 2.05 3.36
N LEU A 320 -4.68 2.29 4.39
CA LEU A 320 -4.99 3.24 5.47
C LEU A 320 -5.08 4.69 4.97
N LEU A 321 -4.36 5.04 3.91
CA LEU A 321 -4.42 6.37 3.30
C LEU A 321 -5.65 6.53 2.41
N LEU A 322 -5.90 5.56 1.54
CA LEU A 322 -6.86 5.65 0.44
C LEU A 322 -8.30 5.37 0.90
N GLN A 323 -8.49 4.49 1.89
CA GLN A 323 -9.81 4.17 2.40
C GLN A 323 -10.25 5.19 3.46
N ARG A 324 -11.29 5.96 3.16
CA ARG A 324 -11.87 6.92 4.10
C ARG A 324 -12.28 6.29 5.43
N SER A 325 -12.93 5.12 5.39
CA SER A 325 -13.35 4.39 6.60
C SER A 325 -12.18 4.03 7.53
N ALA A 326 -11.00 3.78 6.96
CA ALA A 326 -9.79 3.51 7.73
C ALA A 326 -9.23 4.78 8.38
N ARG A 327 -9.23 5.91 7.66
CA ARG A 327 -8.85 7.23 8.19
C ARG A 327 -9.75 7.65 9.35
N ASP A 328 -11.07 7.54 9.18
CA ASP A 328 -12.06 7.88 10.20
C ASP A 328 -11.88 7.02 11.45
N ALA A 329 -11.60 5.72 11.28
CA ALA A 329 -11.37 4.80 12.40
C ALA A 329 -10.11 5.13 13.23
N LEU A 330 -9.14 5.82 12.64
CA LEU A 330 -7.89 6.26 13.26
C LEU A 330 -7.94 7.72 13.75
N ASP A 331 -9.04 8.44 13.54
CA ASP A 331 -9.15 9.90 13.75
C ASP A 331 -8.05 10.66 12.98
N LEU A 332 -7.75 10.21 11.77
CA LEU A 332 -6.73 10.81 10.90
C LEU A 332 -7.39 11.83 9.96
N SER A 333 -7.21 13.12 10.23
CA SER A 333 -7.58 14.18 9.28
C SER A 333 -6.46 14.41 8.27
N LEU A 334 -6.80 14.66 7.01
CA LEU A 334 -5.82 15.07 5.97
C LEU A 334 -5.66 16.60 5.86
N LYS A 335 -6.54 17.37 6.50
CA LYS A 335 -6.57 18.83 6.40
C LYS A 335 -5.32 19.47 7.01
N GLY A 336 -4.58 20.23 6.20
CA GLY A 336 -3.33 20.89 6.62
C GLY A 336 -2.09 19.98 6.53
N HIS A 337 -2.26 18.69 6.26
CA HIS A 337 -1.16 17.74 6.16
C HIS A 337 -0.53 17.74 4.76
N VAL A 338 0.78 17.48 4.70
CA VAL A 338 1.49 17.22 3.44
C VAL A 338 1.64 15.70 3.31
N ILE A 339 1.11 15.15 2.22
CA ILE A 339 1.08 13.71 1.95
C ILE A 339 2.17 13.40 0.94
N ILE A 340 3.00 12.41 1.25
CA ILE A 340 4.11 11.98 0.40
C ILE A 340 3.92 10.49 0.10
N ILE A 341 3.58 10.20 -1.15
CA ILE A 341 3.41 8.84 -1.64
C ILE A 341 4.72 8.45 -2.32
N ASP A 342 5.45 7.52 -1.72
CA ASP A 342 6.69 7.00 -2.29
C ASP A 342 6.42 5.67 -3.01
N GLU A 343 7.24 5.37 -4.01
CA GLU A 343 6.97 4.32 -5.01
C GLU A 343 5.56 4.43 -5.65
N ALA A 344 5.17 5.68 -5.94
CA ALA A 344 3.87 6.03 -6.49
C ALA A 344 3.63 5.49 -7.91
N HIS A 345 4.60 4.84 -8.57
CA HIS A 345 4.38 4.19 -9.88
C HIS A 345 3.35 3.05 -9.81
N ASN A 346 3.13 2.48 -8.62
CA ASN A 346 2.11 1.47 -8.35
C ASN A 346 0.78 2.06 -7.87
N LEU A 347 0.64 3.39 -7.72
CA LEU A 347 -0.51 4.01 -7.07
C LEU A 347 -1.83 3.70 -7.79
N MET A 348 -1.87 3.82 -9.11
CA MET A 348 -3.09 3.53 -9.89
C MET A 348 -3.51 2.07 -9.74
N ASP A 349 -2.55 1.14 -9.89
CA ASP A 349 -2.80 -0.29 -9.77
C ASP A 349 -3.24 -0.64 -8.34
N ALA A 350 -2.68 0.01 -7.32
CA ALA A 350 -3.11 -0.13 -5.93
C ALA A 350 -4.55 0.34 -5.69
N ILE A 351 -4.94 1.52 -6.21
CA ILE A 351 -6.32 2.02 -6.11
C ILE A 351 -7.29 1.07 -6.84
N THR A 352 -6.95 0.66 -8.06
CA THR A 352 -7.77 -0.28 -8.84
C THR A 352 -7.93 -1.60 -8.09
N ASN A 353 -6.87 -2.16 -7.53
CA ASN A 353 -6.93 -3.43 -6.81
C ASN A 353 -7.74 -3.31 -5.51
N LEU A 354 -7.56 -2.23 -4.73
CA LEU A 354 -8.30 -2.00 -3.47
C LEU A 354 -9.82 -1.91 -3.64
N HIS A 355 -10.28 -1.47 -4.81
CA HIS A 355 -11.70 -1.34 -5.13
C HIS A 355 -12.21 -2.39 -6.12
N SER A 356 -11.37 -3.35 -6.51
CA SER A 356 -11.78 -4.49 -7.35
C SER A 356 -12.06 -5.70 -6.47
N LEU A 357 -13.20 -6.34 -6.67
CA LEU A 357 -13.69 -7.44 -5.83
C LEU A 357 -14.06 -8.65 -6.69
N SER A 358 -13.80 -9.87 -6.23
CA SER A 358 -14.12 -11.09 -6.99
C SER A 358 -14.81 -12.15 -6.15
N VAL A 359 -16.06 -12.48 -6.47
CA VAL A 359 -16.88 -13.47 -5.74
C VAL A 359 -17.03 -14.75 -6.56
N SER A 360 -16.78 -15.91 -5.96
CA SER A 360 -16.97 -17.22 -6.61
C SER A 360 -18.39 -17.79 -6.44
N LEU A 361 -18.80 -18.69 -7.34
CA LEU A 361 -20.06 -19.41 -7.22
C LEU A 361 -20.09 -20.30 -5.97
N SER A 362 -18.97 -20.91 -5.58
CA SER A 362 -18.82 -21.62 -4.31
C SER A 362 -19.12 -20.72 -3.11
N GLN A 363 -18.55 -19.52 -3.05
CA GLN A 363 -18.81 -18.53 -2.00
C GLN A 363 -20.29 -18.12 -1.94
N LEU A 364 -20.92 -17.83 -3.08
CA LEU A 364 -22.34 -17.48 -3.13
C LEU A 364 -23.24 -18.61 -2.61
N ARG A 365 -22.93 -19.88 -2.95
CA ARG A 365 -23.68 -21.05 -2.45
C ARG A 365 -23.53 -21.20 -0.94
N THR A 366 -22.31 -21.06 -0.42
CA THR A 366 -22.05 -21.11 1.04
C THR A 366 -22.81 -20.02 1.76
N SER A 367 -22.77 -18.78 1.26
CA SER A 367 -23.50 -17.65 1.84
C SER A 367 -25.01 -17.84 1.82
N ARG A 368 -25.57 -18.36 0.71
CA ARG A 368 -26.99 -18.69 0.61
C ARG A 368 -27.39 -19.74 1.65
N ALA A 369 -26.56 -20.77 1.84
CA ALA A 369 -26.80 -21.83 2.82
C ALA A 369 -26.79 -21.27 4.26
N GLN A 370 -25.79 -20.45 4.59
CA GLN A 370 -25.69 -19.79 5.90
C GLN A 370 -26.89 -18.88 6.19
N LEU A 371 -27.30 -18.05 5.22
CA LEU A 371 -28.48 -17.18 5.34
C LEU A 371 -29.78 -17.98 5.49
N SER A 372 -29.91 -19.08 4.75
CA SER A 372 -31.08 -19.97 4.85
C SER A 372 -31.17 -20.62 6.22
N ALA A 373 -30.05 -21.12 6.75
CA ALA A 373 -29.98 -21.72 8.08
C ALA A 373 -30.33 -20.71 9.18
N TYR A 374 -29.80 -19.48 9.09
CA TYR A 374 -30.13 -18.39 10.00
C TYR A 374 -31.62 -18.05 9.95
N LEU A 375 -32.21 -17.91 8.75
CA LEU A 375 -33.63 -17.60 8.60
C LEU A 375 -34.53 -18.72 9.11
N GLN A 376 -34.14 -19.99 8.96
CA GLN A 376 -34.91 -21.12 9.50
C GLN A 376 -34.94 -21.12 11.04
N LYS A 377 -33.80 -20.91 11.70
CA LYS A 377 -33.69 -20.91 13.16
C LYS A 377 -34.39 -19.69 13.78
N PHE A 378 -34.15 -18.50 13.24
CA PHE A 378 -34.68 -17.25 13.79
C PHE A 378 -36.02 -16.83 13.17
N ARG A 379 -36.64 -17.70 12.36
CA ARG A 379 -37.87 -17.39 11.62
C ARG A 379 -38.94 -16.77 12.50
N ASN A 380 -39.17 -17.30 13.70
CA ASN A 380 -40.23 -16.84 14.59
C ASN A 380 -39.82 -15.65 15.47
N ARG A 381 -38.51 -15.42 15.66
CA ARG A 381 -37.95 -14.35 16.52
C ARG A 381 -37.63 -13.06 15.75
N LEU A 382 -37.45 -13.13 14.44
CA LEU A 382 -37.21 -11.97 13.58
C LEU A 382 -38.50 -11.16 13.39
N LYS A 383 -38.42 -9.82 13.40
CA LYS A 383 -39.56 -8.95 13.05
C LYS A 383 -39.90 -9.04 11.55
N GLY A 384 -41.16 -8.76 11.18
CA GLY A 384 -41.66 -8.86 9.81
C GLY A 384 -40.82 -8.11 8.77
N LYS A 385 -40.41 -6.86 9.05
CA LYS A 385 -39.57 -6.04 8.14
C LYS A 385 -38.19 -6.65 7.90
N ASN A 386 -37.49 -7.08 8.96
CA ASN A 386 -36.18 -7.74 8.84
C ASN A 386 -36.27 -9.04 8.03
N ARG A 387 -37.37 -9.81 8.16
CA ARG A 387 -37.61 -11.01 7.33
C ARG A 387 -37.72 -10.67 5.85
N VAL A 388 -38.36 -9.54 5.50
CA VAL A 388 -38.51 -9.10 4.10
C VAL A 388 -37.15 -8.76 3.50
N TYR A 389 -36.30 -7.99 4.19
CA TYR A 389 -34.96 -7.65 3.71
C TYR A 389 -34.05 -8.88 3.58
N VAL A 390 -34.06 -9.80 4.56
CA VAL A 390 -33.28 -11.05 4.46
C VAL A 390 -33.78 -11.91 3.29
N ALA A 391 -35.10 -11.98 3.07
CA ALA A 391 -35.66 -12.67 1.91
C ALA A 391 -35.33 -11.99 0.58
N GLN A 392 -35.22 -10.66 0.53
CA GLN A 392 -34.71 -9.91 -0.63
C GLN A 392 -33.26 -10.28 -0.93
N ILE A 393 -32.39 -10.36 0.07
CA ILE A 393 -30.99 -10.78 -0.09
C ILE A 393 -30.91 -12.21 -0.65
N VAL A 394 -31.67 -13.15 -0.07
CA VAL A 394 -31.69 -14.54 -0.56
C VAL A 394 -32.15 -14.62 -2.02
N ARG A 395 -33.18 -13.84 -2.41
CA ARG A 395 -33.63 -13.77 -3.81
C ARG A 395 -32.56 -13.20 -4.74
N LEU A 396 -31.84 -12.18 -4.30
CA LEU A 396 -30.72 -11.61 -5.05
C LEU A 396 -29.61 -12.64 -5.24
N LEU A 397 -29.16 -13.31 -4.16
CA LEU A 397 -28.13 -14.36 -4.24
C LEU A 397 -28.55 -15.50 -5.16
N ASP A 398 -29.82 -15.91 -5.10
CA ASP A 398 -30.38 -16.91 -6.01
C ASP A 398 -30.30 -16.48 -7.49
N SER A 399 -30.51 -15.19 -7.80
CA SER A 399 -30.36 -14.66 -9.17
C SER A 399 -28.90 -14.72 -9.61
N LEU A 400 -27.96 -14.30 -8.75
CA LEU A 400 -26.52 -14.38 -9.02
C LEU A 400 -26.05 -15.82 -9.25
N ILE A 401 -26.50 -16.74 -8.39
CA ILE A 401 -26.17 -18.17 -8.49
C ILE A 401 -26.73 -18.75 -9.80
N ALA A 402 -27.98 -18.43 -10.16
CA ALA A 402 -28.59 -18.91 -11.39
C ALA A 402 -27.85 -18.39 -12.63
N TYR A 403 -27.45 -17.11 -12.64
CA TYR A 403 -26.66 -16.54 -13.73
C TYR A 403 -25.32 -17.26 -13.90
N LEU A 404 -24.56 -17.43 -12.81
CA LEU A 404 -23.26 -18.11 -12.84
C LEU A 404 -23.39 -19.59 -13.20
N GLN A 405 -24.42 -20.28 -12.71
CA GLN A 405 -24.70 -21.68 -13.10
C GLN A 405 -24.99 -21.81 -14.59
N ASN A 406 -25.78 -20.90 -15.16
CA ASN A 406 -26.06 -20.87 -16.59
C ASN A 406 -24.79 -20.63 -17.42
N LYS A 407 -23.90 -19.73 -16.96
CA LYS A 407 -22.61 -19.48 -17.63
C LYS A 407 -21.64 -20.64 -17.46
N ALA A 408 -21.63 -21.32 -16.31
CA ALA A 408 -20.83 -22.52 -16.06
C ALA A 408 -21.17 -23.61 -17.08
N SER A 409 -22.46 -23.93 -17.23
CA SER A 409 -22.95 -25.03 -18.08
C SER A 409 -23.10 -24.68 -19.57
N GLY A 410 -23.38 -23.42 -19.91
CA GLY A 410 -23.82 -23.04 -21.26
C GLY A 410 -22.78 -22.35 -22.15
N SER A 411 -21.68 -21.81 -21.61
CA SER A 411 -20.72 -21.01 -22.40
C SER A 411 -19.42 -21.74 -22.72
N ARG A 412 -19.02 -21.77 -24.01
CA ARG A 412 -17.66 -22.13 -24.44
C ARG A 412 -16.62 -21.04 -24.14
N GLN A 413 -17.05 -19.80 -23.93
CA GLN A 413 -16.16 -18.70 -23.59
C GLN A 413 -15.75 -18.79 -22.11
N ALA A 414 -14.45 -18.72 -21.85
CA ALA A 414 -13.87 -18.75 -20.51
C ALA A 414 -14.11 -17.45 -19.73
N GLU A 415 -14.24 -16.31 -20.43
CA GLU A 415 -14.43 -14.98 -19.84
C GLU A 415 -15.52 -14.21 -20.59
N GLY A 416 -16.19 -13.25 -19.93
CA GLY A 416 -17.11 -12.32 -20.58
C GLY A 416 -17.47 -11.09 -19.75
N ILE A 417 -17.98 -10.03 -20.40
CA ILE A 417 -18.52 -8.84 -19.75
C ILE A 417 -19.96 -9.14 -19.29
N VAL A 418 -20.32 -8.69 -18.09
CA VAL A 418 -21.65 -8.85 -17.50
C VAL A 418 -22.31 -7.49 -17.36
N ASN A 419 -23.52 -7.36 -17.89
CA ASN A 419 -24.37 -6.19 -17.64
C ASN A 419 -25.18 -6.40 -16.35
N ILE A 420 -25.33 -5.34 -15.55
CA ILE A 420 -26.13 -5.39 -14.31
C ILE A 420 -27.57 -5.80 -14.61
N GLY A 421 -28.15 -5.35 -15.72
CA GLY A 421 -29.49 -5.74 -16.15
C GLY A 421 -29.65 -7.26 -16.33
N GLU A 422 -28.64 -7.95 -16.85
CA GLU A 422 -28.68 -9.42 -16.99
C GLU A 422 -28.59 -10.13 -15.65
N LEU A 423 -27.84 -9.55 -14.72
CA LEU A 423 -27.63 -10.08 -13.38
C LEU A 423 -28.91 -9.99 -12.51
N MET A 424 -29.70 -8.93 -12.74
CA MET A 424 -30.90 -8.58 -11.99
C MET A 424 -32.20 -9.05 -12.66
N ALA A 425 -32.15 -9.63 -13.86
CA ALA A 425 -33.33 -10.08 -14.61
C ALA A 425 -34.09 -11.26 -13.97
N GLY A 426 -33.49 -11.96 -13.01
CA GLY A 426 -34.10 -13.12 -12.36
C GLY A 426 -35.05 -12.75 -11.20
N LYS A 427 -36.16 -13.50 -11.06
CA LYS A 427 -36.99 -13.56 -9.83
C LYS A 427 -37.50 -12.21 -9.28
N GLY A 428 -37.72 -11.19 -10.13
CA GLY A 428 -38.21 -9.88 -9.70
C GLY A 428 -37.20 -9.09 -8.86
N VAL A 429 -35.90 -9.36 -9.05
CA VAL A 429 -34.80 -8.72 -8.32
C VAL A 429 -34.54 -7.29 -8.84
N ASP A 430 -34.97 -7.00 -10.07
CA ASP A 430 -35.04 -5.66 -10.68
C ASP A 430 -35.84 -4.65 -9.84
N GLN A 431 -36.87 -5.11 -9.12
CA GLN A 431 -37.72 -4.28 -8.26
C GLN A 431 -37.09 -4.00 -6.87
N ILE A 432 -35.94 -4.58 -6.55
CA ILE A 432 -35.29 -4.41 -5.26
C ILE A 432 -34.41 -3.16 -5.30
N ASN A 433 -34.72 -2.19 -4.45
CA ASN A 433 -33.85 -1.03 -4.26
C ASN A 433 -32.55 -1.47 -3.55
N LEU A 434 -31.48 -1.63 -4.33
CA LEU A 434 -30.16 -2.00 -3.85
C LEU A 434 -29.66 -1.04 -2.76
N TYR A 435 -29.82 0.27 -2.92
CA TYR A 435 -29.35 1.26 -1.95
C TYR A 435 -30.01 1.09 -0.57
N LYS A 436 -31.33 0.91 -0.52
CA LYS A 436 -32.06 0.62 0.74
C LYS A 436 -31.60 -0.72 1.35
N LEU A 437 -31.35 -1.74 0.53
CA LEU A 437 -30.88 -3.06 0.98
C LEU A 437 -29.46 -2.99 1.57
N MET A 438 -28.60 -2.18 0.94
CA MET A 438 -27.23 -1.94 1.35
C MET A 438 -27.15 -1.23 2.70
N HIS A 439 -27.93 -0.16 2.86
CA HIS A 439 -28.05 0.57 4.12
C HIS A 439 -28.47 -0.37 5.25
N TYR A 440 -29.50 -1.19 5.01
CA TYR A 440 -29.93 -2.22 5.96
C TYR A 440 -28.81 -3.23 6.29
N LEU A 441 -28.08 -3.74 5.30
CA LEU A 441 -26.97 -4.68 5.52
C LEU A 441 -25.88 -4.09 6.43
N GLN A 442 -25.56 -2.80 6.24
CA GLN A 442 -24.56 -2.08 7.04
C GLN A 442 -25.04 -1.86 8.47
N GLU A 443 -26.24 -1.29 8.66
CA GLU A 443 -26.76 -0.95 9.99
C GLU A 443 -27.11 -2.17 10.84
N SER A 444 -27.79 -3.16 10.23
CA SER A 444 -28.23 -4.37 10.93
C SER A 444 -27.05 -5.26 11.36
N LYS A 445 -25.87 -5.05 10.76
CA LYS A 445 -24.67 -5.87 10.90
C LYS A 445 -24.96 -7.35 10.65
N LEU A 446 -25.90 -7.63 9.73
CA LEU A 446 -26.41 -8.96 9.42
C LEU A 446 -25.28 -9.93 9.06
N ALA A 447 -24.35 -9.49 8.21
CA ALA A 447 -23.23 -10.32 7.76
C ALA A 447 -22.50 -11.00 8.93
N ARG A 448 -22.17 -10.22 9.96
CA ARG A 448 -21.48 -10.70 11.17
C ARG A 448 -22.33 -11.62 12.04
N LYS A 449 -23.63 -11.39 12.12
CA LYS A 449 -24.54 -12.20 12.95
C LYS A 449 -24.78 -13.57 12.34
N VAL A 450 -24.98 -13.61 11.01
CA VAL A 450 -25.14 -14.86 10.25
C VAL A 450 -23.86 -15.67 10.30
N GLU A 451 -22.72 -15.00 10.14
CA GLU A 451 -21.41 -15.65 10.20
C GLU A 451 -21.08 -16.17 11.60
N GLY A 452 -21.25 -15.35 12.64
CA GLY A 452 -21.06 -15.79 14.02
C GLY A 452 -21.95 -16.98 14.38
N TYR A 453 -23.19 -17.02 13.86
CA TYR A 453 -24.07 -18.18 14.01
C TYR A 453 -23.58 -19.40 13.22
N ALA A 454 -23.09 -19.22 11.98
CA ALA A 454 -22.53 -20.31 11.19
C ALA A 454 -21.32 -20.95 11.89
N THR A 455 -20.42 -20.13 12.45
CA THR A 455 -19.28 -20.62 13.23
C THR A 455 -19.72 -21.34 14.51
N HIS A 456 -20.77 -20.85 15.19
CA HIS A 456 -21.34 -21.52 16.35
C HIS A 456 -21.89 -22.91 16.00
N VAL A 457 -22.64 -23.03 14.91
CA VAL A 457 -23.16 -24.32 14.42
C VAL A 457 -22.03 -25.27 14.03
N ASP A 458 -20.97 -24.78 13.39
CA ASP A 458 -19.80 -25.58 13.06
C ASP A 458 -19.03 -26.04 14.31
N GLN A 459 -19.00 -25.23 15.37
CA GLN A 459 -18.40 -25.60 16.66
C GLN A 459 -19.25 -26.64 17.40
N GLU A 460 -20.58 -26.47 17.45
CA GLU A 460 -21.51 -27.46 18.02
C GLU A 460 -21.44 -28.80 17.27
N ALA A 461 -21.32 -28.78 15.95
CA ALA A 461 -21.17 -29.99 15.13
C ALA A 461 -19.83 -30.72 15.37
N ARG A 462 -18.80 -30.02 15.86
CA ARG A 462 -17.49 -30.58 16.21
C ARG A 462 -17.42 -31.15 17.63
N GLU A 463 -18.39 -30.84 18.50
CA GLU A 463 -18.43 -31.44 19.85
C GLU A 463 -18.86 -32.93 19.82
N PRO A 464 -18.13 -33.83 20.51
CA PRO A 464 -18.36 -35.28 20.41
C PRO A 464 -19.61 -35.80 21.13
N LYS A 465 -20.46 -34.95 21.74
CA LYS A 465 -21.55 -35.39 22.64
C LYS A 465 -22.85 -35.84 21.94
N LEU A 466 -23.03 -35.57 20.64
CA LEU A 466 -24.26 -35.94 19.90
C LEU A 466 -24.09 -37.06 18.86
N ARG A 467 -22.97 -37.78 18.82
CA ARG A 467 -22.78 -38.96 17.93
C ARG A 467 -23.48 -40.24 18.43
N ARG A 468 -24.75 -40.14 18.82
CA ARG A 468 -25.63 -41.30 19.01
C ARG A 468 -26.93 -41.03 18.28
N VAL A 469 -27.15 -41.82 17.23
CA VAL A 469 -28.33 -42.00 16.37
C VAL A 469 -28.01 -41.61 14.92
N ASN A 470 -28.08 -42.62 14.05
CA ASN A 470 -27.80 -42.65 12.60
C ASN A 470 -26.34 -42.96 12.21
N LYS A 471 -26.08 -44.27 12.08
CA LYS A 471 -24.80 -44.87 11.67
C LYS A 471 -24.70 -45.15 10.15
N ASP A 472 -25.67 -44.70 9.36
CA ASP A 472 -25.69 -44.96 7.92
C ASP A 472 -25.80 -43.63 7.18
N LEU A 473 -24.65 -43.11 6.74
CA LEU A 473 -24.36 -42.22 5.61
C LEU A 473 -22.98 -41.61 5.85
N ASN A 474 -21.99 -42.01 5.05
CA ASN A 474 -20.66 -41.42 5.06
C ASN A 474 -20.76 -39.89 4.82
N PRO A 475 -20.22 -39.03 5.69
CA PRO A 475 -20.01 -37.63 5.33
C PRO A 475 -18.88 -37.57 4.29
N PRO A 476 -18.98 -36.70 3.27
CA PRO A 476 -17.88 -36.48 2.33
C PRO A 476 -16.67 -35.91 3.09
N ASP A 477 -15.48 -36.38 2.73
CA ASP A 477 -14.18 -35.91 3.21
C ASP A 477 -14.01 -34.40 2.96
N ILE A 478 -14.40 -33.56 3.93
CA ILE A 478 -14.05 -32.14 3.94
C ILE A 478 -12.73 -32.01 4.70
N LYS A 479 -11.63 -31.94 3.95
CA LYS A 479 -10.31 -31.53 4.46
C LYS A 479 -10.43 -30.18 5.16
N ASN A 480 -9.72 -30.04 6.27
CA ASN A 480 -9.52 -28.83 7.08
C ASN A 480 -9.74 -27.52 6.30
N SER A 481 -10.94 -26.93 6.39
CA SER A 481 -11.12 -25.54 5.99
C SER A 481 -10.56 -24.68 7.11
N GLU A 482 -9.39 -24.09 6.84
CA GLU A 482 -8.82 -22.97 7.58
C GLU A 482 -9.87 -21.86 7.76
N ALA A 483 -9.71 -21.06 8.83
CA ALA A 483 -10.62 -20.02 9.28
C ALA A 483 -11.29 -19.29 8.10
N THR A 484 -12.55 -19.65 7.82
CA THR A 484 -13.27 -19.23 6.62
C THR A 484 -13.36 -17.72 6.59
N THR A 485 -12.83 -17.11 5.54
CA THR A 485 -13.02 -15.69 5.21
C THR A 485 -14.51 -15.33 5.32
N PRO A 486 -14.87 -14.16 5.86
CA PRO A 486 -16.26 -13.74 6.03
C PRO A 486 -17.01 -13.62 4.71
N VAL A 487 -17.61 -14.74 4.28
CA VAL A 487 -18.17 -14.94 2.93
C VAL A 487 -19.30 -13.94 2.68
N LEU A 488 -20.18 -13.75 3.66
CA LEU A 488 -21.32 -12.82 3.52
C LEU A 488 -20.87 -11.35 3.56
N THR A 489 -19.83 -11.01 4.32
CA THR A 489 -19.27 -9.65 4.31
C THR A 489 -18.63 -9.35 2.96
N HIS A 490 -17.87 -10.30 2.41
CA HIS A 490 -17.27 -10.16 1.08
C HIS A 490 -18.33 -10.02 -0.03
N ILE A 491 -19.45 -10.72 0.08
CA ILE A 491 -20.59 -10.52 -0.81
C ILE A 491 -21.25 -9.16 -0.60
N GLN A 492 -21.41 -8.69 0.64
CA GLN A 492 -21.93 -7.35 0.92
C GLN A 492 -21.07 -6.26 0.25
N ASP A 493 -19.74 -6.37 0.32
CA ASP A 493 -18.82 -5.44 -0.33
C ASP A 493 -18.97 -5.51 -1.86
N PHE A 494 -19.13 -6.72 -2.41
CA PHE A 494 -19.40 -6.89 -3.83
C PHE A 494 -20.73 -6.26 -4.26
N LEU A 495 -21.80 -6.42 -3.47
CA LEU A 495 -23.07 -5.74 -3.72
C LEU A 495 -22.93 -4.22 -3.64
N HIS A 496 -21.99 -3.70 -2.84
CA HIS A 496 -21.65 -2.28 -2.83
C HIS A 496 -21.02 -1.84 -4.14
N ALA A 497 -20.06 -2.60 -4.63
CA ALA A 497 -19.42 -2.31 -5.92
C ALA A 497 -20.41 -2.33 -7.10
N LEU A 498 -21.51 -3.11 -7.01
CA LEU A 498 -22.59 -3.08 -8.01
C LEU A 498 -23.38 -1.76 -8.04
N THR A 499 -23.30 -0.94 -6.99
CA THR A 499 -23.97 0.36 -6.93
C THR A 499 -23.15 1.51 -7.51
N ASN A 500 -21.87 1.28 -7.81
CA ASN A 500 -21.01 2.25 -8.47
C ASN A 500 -21.48 2.55 -9.89
N LEU A 501 -21.12 3.72 -10.42
CA LEU A 501 -21.52 4.09 -11.78
C LEU A 501 -20.85 3.14 -12.79
N SER A 502 -21.57 2.81 -13.87
CA SER A 502 -21.03 1.97 -14.95
C SER A 502 -19.88 2.62 -15.72
N ALA A 503 -19.69 3.93 -15.55
CA ALA A 503 -18.53 4.67 -16.07
C ALA A 503 -17.26 4.41 -15.23
N GLU A 504 -17.42 4.17 -13.93
CA GLU A 504 -16.31 4.00 -12.97
C GLU A 504 -15.74 2.59 -13.00
N GLY A 505 -16.56 1.56 -13.24
CA GLY A 505 -16.13 0.18 -13.25
C GLY A 505 -17.01 -0.74 -14.09
N ARG A 506 -16.49 -1.94 -14.38
CA ARG A 506 -17.19 -2.97 -15.15
C ARG A 506 -17.13 -4.32 -14.44
N ILE A 507 -18.10 -5.17 -14.78
CA ILE A 507 -18.25 -6.49 -14.19
C ILE A 507 -17.92 -7.54 -15.24
N PHE A 508 -17.16 -8.54 -14.83
CA PHE A 508 -16.69 -9.65 -15.65
C PHE A 508 -17.07 -10.97 -14.98
N PHE A 509 -17.22 -12.03 -15.77
CA PHE A 509 -17.17 -13.39 -15.27
C PHE A 509 -15.91 -14.08 -15.80
N ASN A 510 -15.30 -14.93 -14.97
CA ASN A 510 -14.17 -15.78 -15.36
C ASN A 510 -14.43 -17.22 -14.89
N LYS A 511 -14.03 -18.20 -15.71
CA LYS A 511 -14.04 -19.62 -15.36
C LYS A 511 -12.65 -20.01 -14.89
N THR A 512 -12.52 -20.33 -13.61
CA THR A 512 -11.27 -20.82 -13.02
C THR A 512 -10.95 -22.24 -13.52
N GLU A 513 -9.68 -22.63 -13.48
CA GLU A 513 -9.20 -23.97 -13.88
C GLU A 513 -9.92 -25.10 -13.12
N ASP A 514 -10.37 -24.84 -11.88
CA ASP A 514 -11.14 -25.76 -11.02
C ASP A 514 -12.63 -25.92 -11.42
N HIS A 515 -13.02 -25.48 -12.62
CA HIS A 515 -14.41 -25.42 -13.10
C HIS A 515 -15.37 -24.56 -12.25
N ASP A 516 -14.87 -23.80 -11.27
CA ASP A 516 -15.64 -22.78 -10.57
C ASP A 516 -15.74 -21.51 -11.41
N VAL A 517 -16.83 -20.76 -11.28
CA VAL A 517 -17.05 -19.51 -12.01
C VAL A 517 -17.09 -18.37 -11.02
N CYS A 518 -16.27 -17.34 -11.27
CA CYS A 518 -16.22 -16.14 -10.46
C CYS A 518 -16.79 -14.92 -11.20
N LEU A 519 -17.34 -14.01 -10.43
CA LEU A 519 -17.84 -12.71 -10.83
C LEU A 519 -16.88 -11.66 -10.26
N LYS A 520 -16.24 -10.88 -11.13
CA LYS A 520 -15.22 -9.89 -10.76
C LYS A 520 -15.69 -8.50 -11.15
N TYR A 521 -15.77 -7.59 -10.20
CA TYR A 521 -15.90 -6.17 -10.44
C TYR A 521 -14.49 -5.58 -10.54
N MET A 522 -14.23 -4.80 -11.59
CA MET A 522 -12.97 -4.09 -11.77
C MET A 522 -13.24 -2.60 -11.91
N LEU A 523 -12.59 -1.81 -11.06
CA LEU A 523 -12.56 -0.36 -11.18
C LEU A 523 -11.72 0.04 -12.41
N LEU A 524 -12.30 0.84 -13.30
CA LEU A 524 -11.65 1.36 -14.49
C LEU A 524 -11.09 2.76 -14.27
N ASP A 525 -11.79 3.61 -13.50
CA ASP A 525 -11.39 4.98 -13.22
C ASP A 525 -11.00 5.18 -11.73
N PRO A 526 -9.71 5.36 -11.40
CA PRO A 526 -9.25 5.62 -10.03
C PRO A 526 -9.46 7.08 -9.57
N THR A 527 -9.84 8.00 -10.46
CA THR A 527 -9.89 9.45 -10.22
C THR A 527 -10.70 9.81 -8.97
N HIS A 528 -11.93 9.29 -8.87
CA HIS A 528 -12.87 9.66 -7.81
C HIS A 528 -12.37 9.25 -6.42
N HIS A 529 -11.77 8.06 -6.31
CA HIS A 529 -11.25 7.54 -5.04
C HIS A 529 -10.03 8.32 -4.54
N PHE A 530 -9.19 8.84 -5.45
CA PHE A 530 -8.02 9.63 -5.07
C PHE A 530 -8.31 11.13 -4.91
N LYS A 531 -9.39 11.64 -5.53
CA LYS A 531 -9.77 13.05 -5.50
C LYS A 531 -9.91 13.61 -4.08
N GLU A 532 -10.53 12.86 -3.17
CA GLU A 532 -10.69 13.27 -1.77
C GLU A 532 -9.34 13.54 -1.09
N VAL A 533 -8.32 12.72 -1.37
CA VAL A 533 -6.97 12.88 -0.80
C VAL A 533 -6.34 14.19 -1.28
N VAL A 534 -6.51 14.53 -2.56
CA VAL A 534 -5.92 15.73 -3.17
C VAL A 534 -6.63 17.01 -2.74
N GLU A 535 -7.95 16.96 -2.53
CA GLU A 535 -8.75 18.11 -2.11
C GLU A 535 -8.60 18.42 -0.62
N GLU A 536 -8.49 17.40 0.25
CA GLU A 536 -8.34 17.61 1.68
C GLU A 536 -6.90 17.94 2.10
N ALA A 537 -5.90 17.36 1.44
CA ALA A 537 -4.50 17.57 1.77
C ALA A 537 -4.05 18.99 1.42
N ARG A 538 -3.05 19.49 2.17
CA ARG A 538 -2.40 20.76 1.84
C ARG A 538 -1.58 20.66 0.56
N ALA A 539 -0.83 19.56 0.43
CA ALA A 539 -0.04 19.24 -0.74
C ALA A 539 0.14 17.72 -0.83
N VAL A 540 0.12 17.19 -2.05
CA VAL A 540 0.40 15.78 -2.33
C VAL A 540 1.66 15.70 -3.19
N VAL A 541 2.67 15.00 -2.71
CA VAL A 541 3.93 14.75 -3.43
C VAL A 541 3.97 13.29 -3.84
N LEU A 542 4.00 13.03 -5.14
CA LEU A 542 4.23 11.70 -5.68
C LEU A 542 5.71 11.52 -5.99
N ALA A 543 6.32 10.46 -5.45
CA ALA A 543 7.69 10.10 -5.70
C ALA A 543 7.76 8.66 -6.20
N GLY A 544 8.61 8.41 -7.21
CA GLY A 544 8.86 7.06 -7.68
C GLY A 544 10.05 7.01 -8.64
N GLY A 545 10.82 5.92 -8.59
CA GLY A 545 12.02 5.77 -9.42
C GLY A 545 11.78 5.52 -10.89
N THR A 546 10.57 5.08 -11.23
CA THR A 546 10.22 4.51 -12.54
C THR A 546 8.92 5.09 -13.09
N MET A 547 8.45 6.21 -12.52
CA MET A 547 7.21 6.85 -12.95
C MET A 547 7.29 7.54 -14.32
N SER A 548 8.50 7.73 -14.87
CA SER A 548 8.70 8.50 -16.11
C SER A 548 9.37 7.65 -17.19
N PRO A 549 8.80 7.59 -18.41
CA PRO A 549 9.61 7.51 -19.61
C PRO A 549 10.24 8.89 -19.85
N VAL A 550 11.53 9.03 -19.54
CA VAL A 550 12.23 10.32 -19.66
C VAL A 550 12.65 10.53 -21.12
N PHE A 551 11.98 11.46 -21.81
CA PHE A 551 12.52 12.14 -22.98
C PHE A 551 13.66 13.07 -22.53
N PRO A 552 14.92 12.85 -22.94
CA PRO A 552 16.00 13.76 -22.58
C PRO A 552 15.93 14.98 -23.50
N LEU A 553 15.73 16.17 -22.95
CA LEU A 553 16.23 17.39 -23.59
C LEU A 553 17.47 17.89 -22.83
N PRO A 554 18.48 18.38 -23.57
CA PRO A 554 19.73 18.82 -22.99
C PRO A 554 19.51 20.01 -22.07
N PHE A 555 20.23 19.99 -20.96
CA PHE A 555 20.35 21.05 -19.98
C PHE A 555 21.02 22.28 -20.64
N THR A 556 20.25 23.08 -21.37
CA THR A 556 20.72 24.36 -21.87
C THR A 556 19.66 25.43 -21.66
N SER A 557 19.96 26.30 -20.68
CA SER A 557 19.56 27.70 -20.55
C SER A 557 18.12 28.08 -20.18
N ARG A 558 18.04 28.77 -19.04
CA ARG A 558 16.99 29.67 -18.52
C ARG A 558 15.70 29.06 -17.98
N LEU A 559 15.52 29.27 -16.68
CA LEU A 559 14.40 28.96 -15.79
C LEU A 559 12.99 29.41 -16.27
N GLU A 560 12.86 30.14 -17.37
CA GLU A 560 11.61 30.84 -17.71
C GLU A 560 10.70 30.06 -18.67
N ASN A 561 11.19 29.05 -19.39
CA ASN A 561 10.40 28.32 -20.41
C ASN A 561 10.08 26.86 -20.08
N CYS A 562 10.24 26.43 -18.81
CA CYS A 562 9.91 25.05 -18.38
C CYS A 562 8.39 24.78 -18.31
N HIS A 563 7.54 25.82 -18.43
CA HIS A 563 6.10 25.72 -18.17
C HIS A 563 5.27 25.07 -19.30
N ARG A 564 5.81 24.92 -20.52
CA ARG A 564 4.99 24.53 -21.69
C ARG A 564 5.35 23.21 -22.38
N LEU A 565 6.43 22.54 -21.96
CA LEU A 565 6.98 21.35 -22.64
C LEU A 565 7.07 20.11 -21.75
N THR A 566 6.53 20.16 -20.52
CA THR A 566 6.60 19.10 -19.49
C THR A 566 5.34 18.25 -19.39
N ALA A 567 4.28 18.56 -20.14
CA ALA A 567 2.98 17.88 -20.09
C ALA A 567 3.01 16.39 -20.51
N GLU A 568 4.05 15.93 -21.21
CA GLU A 568 4.16 14.54 -21.67
C GLU A 568 4.85 13.59 -20.66
N GLN A 569 5.41 14.10 -19.55
CA GLN A 569 6.37 13.35 -18.71
C GLN A 569 5.74 12.39 -17.67
N MET A 570 4.41 12.40 -17.55
CA MET A 570 3.58 11.47 -16.78
C MET A 570 2.17 11.50 -17.40
N SER A 571 2.07 11.22 -18.70
CA SER A 571 0.81 11.28 -19.43
C SER A 571 -0.26 10.46 -18.72
N ASP A 572 0.05 9.26 -18.23
CA ASP A 572 -0.94 8.45 -17.53
C ASP A 572 -1.48 9.11 -16.24
N TYR A 573 -0.64 9.71 -15.39
CA TYR A 573 -1.10 10.29 -14.13
C TYR A 573 -1.88 11.58 -14.37
N THR A 574 -1.34 12.46 -15.20
CA THR A 574 -1.99 13.72 -15.55
C THR A 574 -3.30 13.45 -16.30
N ASN A 575 -3.29 12.48 -17.21
CA ASN A 575 -4.44 12.17 -18.05
C ASN A 575 -5.40 11.15 -17.43
N TYR A 576 -5.10 10.42 -16.37
CA TYR A 576 -6.09 9.46 -15.85
C TYR A 576 -6.33 9.58 -14.35
N LEU A 577 -5.41 10.16 -13.58
CA LEU A 577 -5.60 10.34 -12.13
C LEU A 577 -5.91 11.80 -11.76
N PHE A 578 -5.29 12.76 -12.47
CA PHE A 578 -5.37 14.20 -12.17
C PHE A 578 -6.07 15.00 -13.25
N ALA A 579 -6.94 14.35 -14.02
CA ALA A 579 -7.67 14.95 -15.12
C ALA A 579 -8.45 16.22 -14.75
N TYR A 580 -8.91 16.31 -13.50
CA TYR A 580 -9.68 17.42 -12.95
C TYR A 580 -8.79 18.54 -12.39
N VAL A 581 -7.48 18.32 -12.28
CA VAL A 581 -6.52 19.28 -11.71
C VAL A 581 -5.95 20.12 -12.85
N PRO A 582 -6.05 21.46 -12.76
CA PRO A 582 -5.44 22.35 -13.74
C PRO A 582 -3.92 22.12 -13.85
N PRO A 583 -3.34 22.13 -15.07
CA PRO A 583 -1.93 21.81 -15.27
C PRO A 583 -0.97 22.77 -14.56
N ASP A 584 -1.38 24.02 -14.30
CA ASP A 584 -0.64 25.02 -13.53
C ASP A 584 -0.41 24.64 -12.05
N ARG A 585 -1.26 23.76 -11.50
CA ARG A 585 -1.11 23.23 -10.14
C ARG A 585 -0.18 22.01 -10.07
N ILE A 586 0.16 21.40 -11.20
CA ILE A 586 1.00 20.21 -11.27
C ILE A 586 2.44 20.63 -11.55
N ARG A 587 3.35 20.34 -10.60
CA ARG A 587 4.78 20.57 -10.78
C ARG A 587 5.51 19.23 -10.84
N THR A 588 6.35 19.07 -11.86
CA THR A 588 7.16 17.87 -12.04
C THR A 588 8.64 18.20 -11.86
N LEU A 589 9.34 17.36 -11.11
CA LEU A 589 10.79 17.42 -10.93
C LEU A 589 11.36 16.04 -11.28
N SER A 590 12.41 16.02 -12.11
CA SER A 590 13.14 14.80 -12.45
C SER A 590 14.62 14.99 -12.16
N CYS A 591 15.19 14.06 -11.40
CA CYS A 591 16.60 14.05 -11.06
C CYS A 591 17.30 12.90 -11.78
N GLY A 592 18.50 13.15 -12.30
CA GLY A 592 19.33 12.10 -12.90
C GLY A 592 19.75 11.04 -11.87
N HIS A 593 20.10 9.85 -12.36
CA HIS A 593 20.63 8.80 -11.51
C HIS A 593 22.08 9.11 -11.08
N VAL A 594 22.42 8.82 -9.83
CA VAL A 594 23.74 9.11 -9.21
C VAL A 594 24.87 8.20 -9.74
N ILE A 595 24.58 7.21 -10.59
CA ILE A 595 25.58 6.22 -11.03
C ILE A 595 26.38 6.79 -12.21
N PRO A 596 27.72 6.70 -12.20
CA PRO A 596 28.52 7.06 -13.36
C PRO A 596 28.28 6.08 -14.50
N ALA A 597 28.22 6.57 -15.75
CA ALA A 597 27.95 5.74 -16.93
C ALA A 597 28.91 4.54 -17.09
N GLN A 598 30.11 4.62 -16.51
CA GLN A 598 31.13 3.56 -16.54
C GLN A 598 30.79 2.36 -15.62
N ASN A 599 29.85 2.51 -14.69
CA ASN A 599 29.42 1.46 -13.78
C ASN A 599 28.22 0.68 -14.32
N LEU A 600 27.71 1.04 -15.49
CA LEU A 600 26.59 0.37 -16.11
C LEU A 600 26.93 -0.08 -17.52
N LEU A 601 26.65 -1.34 -17.82
CA LEU A 601 26.62 -1.83 -19.18
C LEU A 601 25.20 -2.26 -19.50
N ALA A 602 24.50 -1.55 -20.39
CA ALA A 602 23.17 -1.93 -20.85
C ALA A 602 23.21 -2.37 -22.32
N TRP A 603 22.71 -3.57 -22.63
CA TRP A 603 22.77 -4.12 -23.98
C TRP A 603 21.42 -4.74 -24.41
N PRO A 604 20.78 -4.24 -25.48
CA PRO A 604 19.67 -4.92 -26.14
C PRO A 604 20.20 -6.05 -27.03
N VAL A 605 19.97 -7.30 -26.62
CA VAL A 605 20.44 -8.49 -27.36
C VAL A 605 19.30 -9.02 -28.21
N SER A 606 19.39 -8.83 -29.53
CA SER A 606 18.38 -9.33 -30.47
C SER A 606 18.74 -10.66 -31.13
N ARG A 607 19.98 -11.16 -30.99
CA ARG A 607 20.44 -12.42 -31.58
C ARG A 607 21.16 -13.31 -30.57
N GLY A 608 20.87 -14.60 -30.61
CA GLY A 608 21.53 -15.61 -29.80
C GLY A 608 22.89 -16.06 -30.32
N PRO A 609 23.61 -16.90 -29.56
CA PRO A 609 24.94 -17.43 -29.92
C PRO A 609 25.03 -18.11 -31.30
N THR A 610 23.96 -18.75 -31.77
CA THR A 610 23.86 -19.43 -33.07
C THR A 610 23.22 -18.55 -34.16
N GLY A 611 22.93 -17.28 -33.86
CA GLY A 611 22.39 -16.31 -34.82
C GLY A 611 20.86 -16.30 -34.92
N VAL A 612 20.16 -17.08 -34.10
CA VAL A 612 18.69 -17.05 -34.01
C VAL A 612 18.23 -15.71 -33.43
N ASN A 613 17.22 -15.08 -34.04
CA ASN A 613 16.66 -13.83 -33.54
C ASN A 613 15.80 -14.08 -32.29
N PHE A 614 16.01 -13.29 -31.24
CA PHE A 614 15.18 -13.30 -30.04
C PHE A 614 13.91 -12.49 -30.25
N GLU A 615 12.80 -13.20 -30.37
CA GLU A 615 11.46 -12.63 -30.52
C GLU A 615 10.49 -13.34 -29.58
N PHE A 616 10.35 -12.83 -28.37
CA PHE A 616 9.54 -13.47 -27.32
C PHE A 616 8.06 -13.06 -27.43
N THR A 617 7.50 -13.03 -28.64
CA THR A 617 6.06 -12.85 -28.87
C THR A 617 5.31 -14.12 -28.46
N PHE A 618 4.02 -14.00 -28.13
CA PHE A 618 3.20 -15.15 -27.70
C PHE A 618 3.24 -16.32 -28.69
N GLU A 619 3.28 -16.02 -29.98
CA GLU A 619 3.33 -17.00 -31.07
C GLU A 619 4.67 -17.75 -31.15
N LYS A 620 5.79 -17.07 -30.91
CA LYS A 620 7.14 -17.61 -31.16
C LYS A 620 7.88 -18.04 -29.89
N ARG A 621 7.49 -17.54 -28.72
CA ARG A 621 8.20 -17.81 -27.44
C ARG A 621 8.22 -19.27 -27.03
N ASN A 622 7.21 -20.06 -27.44
CA ASN A 622 7.09 -21.48 -27.14
C ASN A 622 7.93 -22.37 -28.08
N SER A 623 8.70 -21.77 -29.01
CA SER A 623 9.59 -22.52 -29.89
C SER A 623 10.75 -23.12 -29.10
N ASP A 624 10.90 -24.44 -29.19
CA ASP A 624 12.00 -25.19 -28.59
C ASP A 624 13.38 -24.62 -28.97
N VAL A 625 13.55 -24.20 -30.22
CA VAL A 625 14.81 -23.63 -30.73
C VAL A 625 15.17 -22.34 -29.98
N MET A 626 14.18 -21.48 -29.71
CA MET A 626 14.38 -20.22 -29.01
C MET A 626 14.72 -20.44 -27.52
N ILE A 627 14.07 -21.42 -26.89
CA ILE A 627 14.28 -21.75 -25.47
C ILE A 627 15.68 -22.38 -25.27
N ASP A 628 16.09 -23.27 -26.18
CA ASP A 628 17.42 -23.86 -26.14
C ASP A 628 18.50 -22.78 -26.42
N GLU A 629 18.21 -21.84 -27.31
CA GLU A 629 19.09 -20.71 -27.59
C GLU A 629 19.25 -19.75 -26.39
N LEU A 630 18.14 -19.45 -25.69
CA LEU A 630 18.16 -18.70 -24.44
C LEU A 630 19.03 -19.40 -23.39
N GLY A 631 18.90 -20.73 -23.27
CA GLY A 631 19.71 -21.53 -22.35
C GLY A 631 21.21 -21.48 -22.67
N ARG A 632 21.58 -21.51 -23.95
CA ARG A 632 22.98 -21.34 -24.40
C ARG A 632 23.52 -19.95 -24.08
N LEU A 633 22.71 -18.91 -24.28
CA LEU A 633 23.07 -17.53 -23.94
C LEU A 633 23.33 -17.40 -22.44
N ILE A 634 22.42 -17.91 -21.60
CA ILE A 634 22.54 -17.83 -20.14
C ILE A 634 23.78 -18.60 -19.66
N LEU A 635 24.05 -19.79 -20.21
CA LEU A 635 25.25 -20.55 -19.89
C LEU A 635 26.53 -19.74 -20.17
N ASN A 636 26.60 -19.08 -21.33
CA ASN A 636 27.74 -18.26 -21.73
C ASN A 636 27.91 -17.03 -20.82
N ILE A 637 26.82 -16.36 -20.47
CA ILE A 637 26.85 -15.18 -19.59
C ILE A 637 27.24 -15.56 -18.16
N CYS A 638 26.72 -16.67 -17.64
CA CYS A 638 27.06 -17.18 -16.31
C CYS A 638 28.56 -17.51 -16.14
N LEU A 639 29.31 -17.71 -17.24
CA LEU A 639 30.77 -17.88 -17.20
C LEU A 639 31.52 -16.56 -16.99
N ILE A 640 30.96 -15.44 -17.46
CA ILE A 640 31.61 -14.12 -17.40
C ILE A 640 31.19 -13.36 -16.14
N ILE A 641 29.89 -13.34 -15.84
CA ILE A 641 29.36 -12.52 -14.76
C ILE A 641 29.70 -13.16 -13.40
N PRO A 642 30.44 -12.44 -12.53
CA PRO A 642 30.75 -12.93 -11.19
C PRO A 642 29.49 -12.95 -10.31
N ASP A 643 29.54 -13.70 -9.21
CA ASP A 643 28.55 -13.64 -8.13
C ASP A 643 27.10 -13.93 -8.60
N GLY A 644 26.16 -13.02 -8.32
CA GLY A 644 24.73 -13.14 -8.59
C GLY A 644 24.29 -12.67 -9.98
N VAL A 645 23.51 -13.52 -10.66
CA VAL A 645 22.76 -13.21 -11.88
C VAL A 645 21.28 -13.38 -11.61
N VAL A 646 20.46 -12.39 -11.99
CA VAL A 646 19.00 -12.43 -11.88
C VAL A 646 18.40 -12.41 -13.28
N VAL A 647 17.53 -13.38 -13.57
CA VAL A 647 16.82 -13.51 -14.84
C VAL A 647 15.34 -13.31 -14.60
N PHE A 648 14.76 -12.32 -15.27
CA PHE A 648 13.35 -11.98 -15.19
C PHE A 648 12.61 -12.51 -16.42
N PHE A 649 11.60 -13.33 -16.20
CA PHE A 649 10.72 -13.89 -17.22
C PHE A 649 9.37 -13.16 -17.25
N SER A 650 8.69 -13.21 -18.39
CA SER A 650 7.38 -12.55 -18.58
C SER A 650 6.21 -13.20 -17.81
N SER A 651 6.27 -14.49 -17.49
CA SER A 651 5.25 -15.16 -16.68
C SER A 651 5.75 -16.45 -16.03
N TYR A 652 5.11 -16.88 -14.94
CA TYR A 652 5.40 -18.17 -14.28
C TYR A 652 5.20 -19.37 -15.21
N ALA A 653 4.13 -19.37 -16.02
CA ALA A 653 3.87 -20.46 -16.96
C ALA A 653 4.99 -20.58 -18.02
N TYR A 654 5.56 -19.44 -18.44
CA TYR A 654 6.70 -19.46 -19.36
C TYR A 654 7.99 -19.91 -18.67
N LEU A 655 8.24 -19.46 -17.45
CA LEU A 655 9.36 -19.92 -16.63
C LEU A 655 9.33 -21.45 -16.45
N GLU A 656 8.19 -22.02 -16.09
CA GLU A 656 8.04 -23.48 -15.94
C GLU A 656 8.32 -24.25 -17.24
N LEU A 657 7.80 -23.74 -18.36
CA LEU A 657 8.05 -24.32 -19.68
C LEU A 657 9.55 -24.32 -20.03
N VAL A 658 10.24 -23.20 -19.79
CA VAL A 658 11.68 -23.06 -20.02
C VAL A 658 12.48 -24.01 -19.13
N VAL A 659 12.16 -24.08 -17.84
CA VAL A 659 12.84 -24.97 -16.89
C VAL A 659 12.65 -26.43 -17.29
N LEU A 660 11.42 -26.84 -17.64
CA LEU A 660 11.12 -28.20 -18.07
C LEU A 660 11.88 -28.58 -19.35
N ARG A 661 12.05 -27.63 -20.28
CA ARG A 661 12.87 -27.83 -21.47
C ARG A 661 14.35 -27.98 -21.13
N TRP A 662 14.91 -27.10 -20.30
CA TRP A 662 16.34 -27.14 -19.94
C TRP A 662 16.73 -28.38 -19.15
N GLN A 663 15.82 -28.92 -18.33
CA GLN A 663 16.00 -30.20 -17.66
C GLN A 663 16.09 -31.36 -18.66
N LYS A 664 15.35 -31.29 -19.78
CA LYS A 664 15.44 -32.30 -20.86
C LYS A 664 16.69 -32.16 -21.71
N THR A 665 17.20 -30.94 -21.94
CA THR A 665 18.27 -30.66 -22.91
C THR A 665 19.68 -30.58 -22.30
N SER A 666 19.91 -31.09 -21.09
CA SER A 666 21.18 -31.05 -20.32
C SER A 666 21.70 -29.63 -20.00
N ILE A 667 21.03 -28.58 -20.48
CA ILE A 667 21.38 -27.18 -20.22
C ILE A 667 21.30 -26.90 -18.72
N TRP A 668 20.27 -27.42 -18.05
CA TRP A 668 20.07 -27.25 -16.61
C TRP A 668 21.28 -27.71 -15.79
N GLU A 669 21.80 -28.90 -16.07
CA GLU A 669 22.96 -29.45 -15.39
C GLU A 669 24.22 -28.62 -15.65
N ARG A 670 24.43 -28.22 -16.91
CA ARG A 670 25.59 -27.39 -17.31
C ARG A 670 25.58 -26.02 -16.62
N VAL A 671 24.40 -25.42 -16.45
CA VAL A 671 24.25 -24.15 -15.73
C VAL A 671 24.46 -24.36 -14.23
N SER A 672 23.89 -25.43 -13.66
CA SER A 672 24.02 -25.78 -12.24
C SER A 672 25.47 -26.06 -11.81
N GLN A 673 26.29 -26.60 -12.71
CA GLN A 673 27.74 -26.76 -12.50
C GLN A 673 28.49 -25.42 -12.39
N ARG A 674 27.93 -24.33 -12.90
CA ARG A 674 28.56 -23.00 -12.90
C ARG A 674 28.03 -22.08 -11.81
N LYS A 675 26.71 -22.09 -11.58
CA LYS A 675 26.04 -21.31 -10.54
C LYS A 675 24.88 -22.11 -9.96
N GLN A 676 24.64 -21.96 -8.66
CA GLN A 676 23.49 -22.59 -8.01
C GLN A 676 22.20 -21.91 -8.51
N ILE A 677 21.24 -22.71 -8.96
CA ILE A 677 19.99 -22.21 -9.56
C ILE A 677 18.91 -22.13 -8.48
N PHE A 678 18.30 -20.95 -8.38
CA PHE A 678 17.14 -20.66 -7.54
C PHE A 678 15.96 -20.29 -8.45
N ARG A 679 14.76 -20.72 -8.08
CA ARG A 679 13.55 -20.48 -8.88
C ARG A 679 12.45 -19.92 -8.00
N GLU A 680 11.79 -18.89 -8.51
CA GLU A 680 10.56 -18.39 -7.94
C GLU A 680 9.41 -19.36 -8.22
N SER A 681 8.56 -19.61 -7.22
CA SER A 681 7.35 -20.42 -7.33
C SER A 681 6.16 -19.61 -6.85
N LYS A 682 4.96 -19.90 -7.38
CA LYS A 682 3.71 -19.29 -6.91
C LYS A 682 3.31 -19.70 -5.48
N GLY A 683 3.90 -20.78 -4.94
CA GLY A 683 3.54 -21.32 -3.62
C GLY A 683 4.10 -20.53 -2.43
N ASP A 684 3.72 -20.95 -1.22
CA ASP A 684 4.06 -20.34 0.08
C ASP A 684 5.52 -20.53 0.54
N VAL A 685 6.46 -20.76 -0.38
CA VAL A 685 7.88 -20.74 0.01
C VAL A 685 8.22 -19.30 0.43
N SER A 686 8.68 -19.12 1.67
CA SER A 686 9.08 -17.80 2.17
C SER A 686 10.17 -17.22 1.28
N VAL A 687 9.91 -16.02 0.77
CA VAL A 687 10.82 -15.24 -0.07
C VAL A 687 12.14 -14.99 0.68
N GLU A 688 12.05 -14.77 1.98
CA GLU A 688 13.18 -14.52 2.88
C GLU A 688 14.12 -15.73 2.94
N GLU A 689 13.59 -16.95 3.05
CA GLU A 689 14.40 -18.17 3.07
C GLU A 689 15.17 -18.34 1.76
N MET A 690 14.50 -18.15 0.61
CA MET A 690 15.14 -18.24 -0.70
C MET A 690 16.25 -17.20 -0.88
N LEU A 691 16.01 -15.95 -0.45
CA LEU A 691 17.02 -14.89 -0.51
C LEU A 691 18.23 -15.18 0.40
N GLN A 692 18.00 -15.72 1.59
CA GLN A 692 19.08 -16.09 2.50
C GLN A 692 19.93 -17.22 1.91
N GLU A 693 19.33 -18.23 1.30
CA GLU A 693 20.06 -19.28 0.60
C GLU A 693 20.83 -18.75 -0.62
N TYR A 694 20.22 -17.84 -1.38
CA TYR A 694 20.85 -17.16 -2.51
C TYR A 694 22.09 -16.37 -2.08
N SER A 695 21.99 -15.57 -1.02
CA SER A 695 23.11 -14.81 -0.46
C SER A 695 24.22 -15.75 0.02
N LYS A 696 23.88 -16.83 0.75
CA LYS A 696 24.85 -17.83 1.20
C LYS A 696 25.59 -18.50 0.04
N ALA A 697 24.90 -18.80 -1.06
CA ALA A 697 25.54 -19.39 -2.24
C ALA A 697 26.53 -18.44 -2.94
N ILE A 698 26.21 -17.14 -2.94
CA ILE A 698 27.10 -16.09 -3.46
C ILE A 698 28.31 -15.91 -2.55
N ASP A 699 28.11 -15.81 -1.25
CA ASP A 699 29.19 -15.66 -0.27
C ASP A 699 30.10 -16.90 -0.22
N GLY A 700 29.52 -18.09 -0.48
CA GLY A 700 30.25 -19.34 -0.66
C GLY A 700 31.07 -19.44 -1.96
N GLY A 701 31.08 -18.40 -2.80
CA GLY A 701 31.91 -18.30 -4.01
C GLY A 701 31.45 -19.11 -5.21
N LYS A 702 30.37 -19.90 -5.08
CA LYS A 702 29.76 -20.64 -6.21
C LYS A 702 28.95 -19.71 -7.14
N GLY A 703 28.49 -18.57 -6.61
CA GLY A 703 27.59 -17.67 -7.33
C GLY A 703 26.17 -18.24 -7.46
N GLY A 704 25.21 -17.35 -7.69
CA GLY A 704 23.79 -17.70 -7.74
C GLY A 704 23.15 -17.26 -9.05
N LEU A 705 22.29 -18.11 -9.62
CA LEU A 705 21.39 -17.76 -10.71
C LEU A 705 19.95 -17.78 -10.17
N LEU A 706 19.32 -16.62 -10.11
CA LEU A 706 17.93 -16.47 -9.67
C LEU A 706 17.02 -16.34 -10.89
N LEU A 707 16.10 -17.30 -11.06
CA LEU A 707 15.04 -17.26 -12.07
C LEU A 707 13.77 -16.73 -11.42
N SER A 708 13.32 -15.56 -11.87
CA SER A 708 12.20 -14.80 -11.29
C SER A 708 11.26 -14.29 -12.38
N VAL A 709 10.07 -13.83 -11.98
CA VAL A 709 9.04 -13.33 -12.89
C VAL A 709 8.84 -11.84 -12.68
N ILE A 710 8.65 -11.09 -13.78
CA ILE A 710 8.32 -9.67 -13.73
C ILE A 710 6.90 -9.49 -13.16
N GLY A 711 6.75 -8.65 -12.14
CA GLY A 711 5.51 -8.52 -11.36
C GLY A 711 5.29 -9.68 -10.37
N GLY A 712 6.29 -10.54 -10.17
CA GLY A 712 6.31 -11.54 -9.11
C GLY A 712 6.88 -10.97 -7.80
N LYS A 713 6.72 -11.72 -6.70
CA LYS A 713 7.19 -11.34 -5.35
C LYS A 713 8.68 -10.99 -5.34
N MET A 714 9.49 -11.66 -6.16
CA MET A 714 10.94 -11.40 -6.20
C MET A 714 11.32 -10.11 -6.97
N SER A 715 10.43 -9.67 -7.86
CA SER A 715 10.57 -8.45 -8.66
C SER A 715 9.85 -7.25 -8.04
N GLU A 716 9.17 -7.47 -6.91
CA GLU A 716 8.54 -6.48 -6.06
C GLU A 716 9.28 -6.46 -4.71
N GLY A 717 9.37 -5.30 -4.03
CA GLY A 717 9.97 -5.22 -2.68
C GLY A 717 11.49 -5.46 -2.48
N ILE A 718 12.17 -6.33 -3.24
CA ILE A 718 13.54 -6.81 -2.95
C ILE A 718 14.64 -5.94 -3.61
N ASN A 719 15.77 -5.79 -2.92
CA ASN A 719 16.94 -5.07 -3.40
C ASN A 719 18.10 -6.04 -3.70
N PHE A 720 18.55 -6.09 -4.95
CA PHE A 720 19.72 -6.90 -5.36
C PHE A 720 20.99 -6.05 -5.35
N SER A 721 21.42 -5.62 -4.16
CA SER A 721 22.62 -4.78 -4.01
C SER A 721 23.92 -5.56 -4.22
N ASP A 722 24.91 -4.89 -4.80
CA ASP A 722 26.28 -5.38 -4.92
C ASP A 722 26.39 -6.77 -5.57
N LYS A 723 26.91 -7.75 -4.83
CA LYS A 723 27.19 -9.11 -5.30
C LYS A 723 25.91 -9.86 -5.65
N LEU A 724 24.77 -9.46 -5.08
CA LEU A 724 23.48 -10.11 -5.28
C LEU A 724 22.94 -9.89 -6.71
N GLY A 725 23.37 -8.84 -7.41
CA GLY A 725 22.76 -8.41 -8.67
C GLY A 725 23.74 -7.92 -9.73
N ARG A 726 24.92 -8.54 -9.88
CA ARG A 726 25.95 -8.10 -10.85
C ARG A 726 25.51 -8.23 -12.31
N GLY A 727 24.59 -9.15 -12.61
CA GLY A 727 23.95 -9.28 -13.92
C GLY A 727 22.43 -9.34 -13.79
N VAL A 728 21.73 -8.50 -14.55
CA VAL A 728 20.27 -8.58 -14.70
C VAL A 728 19.93 -8.86 -16.15
N ILE A 729 19.11 -9.88 -16.37
CA ILE A 729 18.68 -10.31 -17.69
C ILE A 729 17.15 -10.24 -17.75
N VAL A 730 16.62 -9.49 -18.72
CA VAL A 730 15.17 -9.39 -18.95
C VAL A 730 14.83 -10.19 -20.20
N VAL A 731 14.01 -11.24 -20.05
CA VAL A 731 13.62 -12.15 -21.13
C VAL A 731 12.26 -11.74 -21.70
N GLY A 732 12.28 -11.10 -22.87
CA GLY A 732 11.09 -10.60 -23.54
C GLY A 732 10.47 -9.37 -22.86
N LEU A 733 9.29 -8.98 -23.36
CA LEU A 733 8.48 -7.90 -22.80
C LEU A 733 7.22 -8.51 -22.15
N PRO A 734 6.92 -8.20 -20.87
CA PRO A 734 5.77 -8.72 -20.12
C PRO A 734 4.47 -8.04 -20.51
N PHE A 735 4.13 -8.08 -21.81
CA PHE A 735 2.85 -7.58 -22.28
C PHE A 735 1.72 -8.43 -21.72
N ALA A 736 0.74 -7.77 -21.09
CA ALA A 736 -0.47 -8.43 -20.67
C ALA A 736 -1.25 -8.95 -21.88
N ASN A 737 -2.15 -9.92 -21.68
CA ASN A 737 -2.91 -10.45 -22.81
C ASN A 737 -3.93 -9.40 -23.32
N ILE A 738 -3.68 -8.80 -24.49
CA ILE A 738 -4.60 -7.84 -25.12
C ILE A 738 -5.98 -8.46 -25.45
N HIS A 739 -6.05 -9.79 -25.55
CA HIS A 739 -7.32 -10.48 -25.78
C HIS A 739 -8.13 -10.69 -24.50
N SER A 740 -7.50 -10.52 -23.33
CA SER A 740 -8.19 -10.53 -22.04
C SER A 740 -9.23 -9.42 -22.00
N ILE A 741 -10.39 -9.77 -21.46
CA ILE A 741 -11.54 -8.88 -21.46
C ILE A 741 -11.32 -7.70 -20.51
N GLU A 742 -10.57 -7.91 -19.43
CA GLU A 742 -10.15 -6.86 -18.50
C GLU A 742 -9.33 -5.79 -19.23
N TRP A 743 -8.33 -6.20 -20.00
CA TRP A 743 -7.48 -5.27 -20.75
C TRP A 743 -8.22 -4.59 -21.89
N LYS A 744 -9.12 -5.28 -22.60
CA LYS A 744 -9.99 -4.63 -23.58
C LYS A 744 -10.85 -3.55 -22.95
N ALA A 745 -11.46 -3.84 -21.79
CA ALA A 745 -12.27 -2.85 -21.08
C ALA A 745 -11.46 -1.65 -20.61
N LYS A 746 -10.23 -1.86 -20.09
CA LYS A 746 -9.31 -0.76 -19.73
C LYS A 746 -8.94 0.08 -20.94
N LEU A 747 -8.59 -0.55 -22.06
CA LEU A 747 -8.25 0.13 -23.31
C LEU A 747 -9.43 0.93 -23.87
N GLU A 748 -10.62 0.34 -23.92
CA GLU A 748 -11.84 1.03 -24.36
C GLU A 748 -12.16 2.25 -23.48
N HIS A 749 -11.98 2.13 -22.16
CA HIS A 749 -12.16 3.25 -21.24
C HIS A 749 -11.14 4.35 -21.51
N VAL A 750 -9.85 4.02 -21.62
CA VAL A 750 -8.78 4.96 -21.96
C VAL A 750 -9.03 5.66 -23.30
N GLU A 751 -9.41 4.91 -24.33
CA GLU A 751 -9.74 5.46 -25.65
C GLU A 751 -10.94 6.40 -25.58
N LYS A 752 -11.98 6.05 -24.81
CA LYS A 752 -13.17 6.88 -24.60
C LYS A 752 -12.82 8.18 -23.87
N THR A 753 -12.11 8.11 -22.76
CA THR A 753 -11.71 9.28 -21.98
C THR A 753 -10.80 10.22 -22.78
N ALA A 754 -9.88 9.67 -23.60
CA ALA A 754 -9.04 10.46 -24.49
C ALA A 754 -9.84 11.14 -25.61
N PHE A 755 -10.94 10.53 -26.06
CA PHE A 755 -11.84 11.10 -27.04
C PHE A 755 -12.68 12.25 -26.45
N GLU A 756 -13.29 12.05 -25.29
CA GLU A 756 -14.18 13.03 -24.63
C GLU A 756 -13.45 14.33 -24.24
N ARG A 757 -12.18 14.26 -23.84
CA ARG A 757 -11.41 15.48 -23.53
C ARG A 757 -11.12 16.36 -24.73
N GLN A 758 -11.00 15.78 -25.91
CA GLN A 758 -10.70 16.55 -27.11
C GLN A 758 -11.90 17.39 -27.54
N GLU A 759 -13.14 16.97 -27.25
CA GLU A 759 -14.32 17.79 -27.50
C GLU A 759 -14.35 19.07 -26.65
N VAL A 760 -13.67 19.09 -25.50
CA VAL A 760 -13.63 20.25 -24.58
C VAL A 760 -12.53 21.25 -24.95
N ASP A 761 -11.39 20.78 -25.49
CA ASP A 761 -10.21 21.63 -25.76
C ASP A 761 -10.17 22.26 -27.16
N THR A 762 -10.98 21.81 -28.13
CA THR A 762 -10.94 22.34 -29.51
C THR A 762 -12.24 23.02 -29.94
N THR A 763 -12.21 24.36 -30.03
CA THR A 763 -13.14 25.17 -30.83
C THR A 763 -12.86 25.09 -32.35
N GLU A 764 -11.91 24.27 -32.78
CA GLU A 764 -11.57 24.05 -34.20
C GLU A 764 -11.96 22.63 -34.64
N ALA A 765 -12.67 22.54 -35.77
CA ALA A 765 -13.21 21.30 -36.32
C ALA A 765 -12.11 20.30 -36.74
N THR A 766 -11.60 19.51 -35.80
CA THR A 766 -10.84 18.29 -36.12
C THR A 766 -11.79 17.24 -36.71
N THR A 767 -11.41 16.61 -37.81
CA THR A 767 -12.19 15.49 -38.40
C THR A 767 -12.29 14.34 -37.40
N GLU A 768 -13.49 13.76 -37.21
CA GLU A 768 -13.75 12.65 -36.27
C GLU A 768 -12.74 11.48 -36.42
N GLY A 769 -12.27 11.24 -37.65
CA GLY A 769 -11.26 10.23 -37.95
C GLY A 769 -9.90 10.48 -37.29
N ALA A 770 -9.47 11.74 -37.17
CA ALA A 770 -8.21 12.11 -36.53
C ALA A 770 -8.28 11.95 -35.01
N SER A 771 -9.38 12.36 -34.38
CA SER A 771 -9.61 12.21 -32.93
C SER A 771 -9.67 10.74 -32.54
N ARG A 772 -10.35 9.89 -33.34
CA ARG A 772 -10.39 8.44 -33.10
C ARG A 772 -9.03 7.76 -33.30
N ALA A 773 -8.22 8.22 -34.25
CA ALA A 773 -6.86 7.71 -34.44
C ALA A 773 -5.94 8.06 -33.26
N ARG A 774 -6.08 9.26 -32.69
CA ARG A 774 -5.36 9.70 -31.49
C ARG A 774 -5.81 8.95 -30.24
N ALA A 775 -7.11 8.73 -30.05
CA ALA A 775 -7.63 7.91 -28.96
C ALA A 775 -7.02 6.49 -28.97
N LYS A 776 -7.01 5.83 -30.13
CA LYS A 776 -6.32 4.54 -30.32
C LYS A 776 -4.81 4.58 -30.13
N ALA A 777 -4.18 5.74 -30.33
CA ALA A 777 -2.76 5.91 -30.03
C ALA A 777 -2.54 5.97 -28.52
N ALA A 778 -3.37 6.73 -27.78
CA ALA A 778 -3.35 6.81 -26.33
C ALA A 778 -3.57 5.44 -25.66
N GLY A 779 -4.52 4.63 -26.16
CA GLY A 779 -4.72 3.26 -25.67
C GLY A 779 -3.48 2.38 -25.87
N ARG A 780 -2.85 2.44 -27.05
CA ARG A 780 -1.60 1.70 -27.33
C ARG A 780 -0.45 2.18 -26.45
N GLU A 781 -0.33 3.48 -26.24
CA GLU A 781 0.69 4.07 -25.39
C GLU A 781 0.53 3.60 -23.93
N PHE A 782 -0.70 3.65 -23.39
CA PHE A 782 -1.01 3.17 -22.05
C PHE A 782 -0.62 1.69 -21.84
N TYR A 783 -0.92 0.83 -22.82
CA TYR A 783 -0.56 -0.58 -22.79
C TYR A 783 0.95 -0.82 -22.81
N GLU A 784 1.69 -0.08 -23.64
CA GLU A 784 3.15 -0.12 -23.66
C GLU A 784 3.76 0.46 -22.37
N ASN A 785 3.20 1.54 -21.82
CA ASN A 785 3.66 2.17 -20.59
C ASN A 785 3.51 1.20 -19.40
N ALA A 786 2.38 0.50 -19.29
CA ALA A 786 2.19 -0.52 -18.26
C ALA A 786 3.26 -1.63 -18.32
N CYS A 787 3.57 -2.12 -19.52
CA CYS A 787 4.64 -3.12 -19.73
C CYS A 787 6.02 -2.57 -19.32
N MET A 788 6.35 -1.36 -19.75
CA MET A 788 7.66 -0.76 -19.48
C MET A 788 7.84 -0.33 -18.02
N ARG A 789 6.77 0.06 -17.32
CA ARG A 789 6.82 0.30 -15.87
C ARG A 789 7.33 -0.92 -15.11
N ALA A 790 6.77 -2.10 -15.38
CA ALA A 790 7.15 -3.35 -14.73
C ALA A 790 8.61 -3.78 -15.06
N VAL A 791 9.03 -3.59 -16.32
CA VAL A 791 10.42 -3.83 -16.75
C VAL A 791 11.39 -2.88 -16.03
N ASN A 792 11.10 -1.57 -16.04
CA ASN A 792 11.93 -0.56 -15.43
C ASN A 792 12.05 -0.75 -13.91
N GLN A 793 10.96 -1.18 -13.27
CA GLN A 793 10.95 -1.53 -11.85
C GLN A 793 11.88 -2.70 -11.56
N SER A 794 11.82 -3.76 -12.37
CA SER A 794 12.69 -4.94 -12.21
C SER A 794 14.17 -4.59 -12.41
N ILE A 795 14.48 -3.78 -13.44
CA ILE A 795 15.85 -3.37 -13.75
C ILE A 795 16.42 -2.43 -12.68
N GLY A 796 15.61 -1.49 -12.18
CA GLY A 796 16.01 -0.52 -11.17
C GLY A 796 16.41 -1.12 -9.82
N ARG A 797 16.25 -2.44 -9.64
CA ARG A 797 16.63 -3.15 -8.40
C ARG A 797 18.11 -3.46 -8.27
N ALA A 798 18.80 -3.56 -9.40
CA ALA A 798 20.18 -4.03 -9.47
C ALA A 798 21.21 -3.03 -8.96
N ILE A 799 20.86 -1.74 -8.88
CA ILE A 799 21.84 -0.69 -8.57
C ILE A 799 21.30 0.24 -7.50
N ARG A 800 22.09 0.43 -6.43
CA ARG A 800 21.60 1.13 -5.22
C ARG A 800 22.40 2.36 -4.82
N HIS A 801 23.72 2.34 -4.98
CA HIS A 801 24.56 3.46 -4.59
C HIS A 801 25.54 3.84 -5.70
N GLN A 802 26.17 5.01 -5.57
CA GLN A 802 27.07 5.58 -6.58
C GLN A 802 28.22 4.65 -7.00
N ASN A 803 28.71 3.83 -6.07
CA ASN A 803 29.84 2.90 -6.29
C ASN A 803 29.40 1.53 -6.85
N ASP A 804 28.10 1.30 -6.99
CA ASP A 804 27.56 0.01 -7.41
C ASP A 804 27.69 -0.12 -8.94
N TYR A 805 27.79 -1.35 -9.42
CA TYR A 805 27.93 -1.63 -10.85
C TYR A 805 27.22 -2.93 -11.24
N ALA A 806 26.56 -2.90 -12.40
CA ALA A 806 25.81 -4.03 -12.93
C ALA A 806 25.80 -4.03 -14.46
N ALA A 807 25.67 -5.23 -15.03
CA ALA A 807 25.37 -5.41 -16.44
C ALA A 807 23.89 -5.76 -16.62
N ILE A 808 23.19 -5.03 -17.50
CA ILE A 808 21.79 -5.24 -17.84
C ILE A 808 21.69 -5.73 -19.28
N LEU A 809 21.09 -6.89 -19.48
CA LEU A 809 20.88 -7.49 -20.80
C LEU A 809 19.38 -7.58 -21.08
N LEU A 810 18.93 -6.90 -22.14
CA LEU A 810 17.53 -6.86 -22.55
C LEU A 810 17.34 -7.79 -23.76
N LEU A 811 16.75 -8.96 -23.55
CA LEU A 811 16.62 -9.99 -24.57
C LEU A 811 15.27 -9.87 -25.28
N ASP A 812 15.20 -9.03 -26.32
CA ASP A 812 14.12 -8.99 -27.30
C ASP A 812 14.51 -8.00 -28.41
N ARG A 813 14.23 -8.32 -29.67
CA ARG A 813 14.45 -7.36 -30.77
C ARG A 813 13.66 -6.05 -30.57
N ARG A 814 12.51 -6.09 -29.90
CA ARG A 814 11.67 -4.89 -29.69
C ARG A 814 12.33 -3.81 -28.85
N PHE A 815 13.31 -4.14 -28.00
CA PHE A 815 14.07 -3.14 -27.23
C PHE A 815 14.93 -2.23 -28.12
N GLU A 816 15.17 -2.60 -29.38
CA GLU A 816 15.86 -1.75 -30.36
C GLU A 816 14.94 -0.69 -30.98
N GLY A 817 13.62 -0.92 -30.95
CA GLY A 817 12.65 0.01 -31.52
C GLY A 817 12.59 1.31 -30.71
N GLU A 818 12.58 2.44 -31.40
CA GLU A 818 12.53 3.80 -30.82
C GLU A 818 11.44 3.91 -29.73
N ARG A 819 10.22 3.45 -30.02
CA ARG A 819 9.08 3.48 -29.08
C ARG A 819 9.32 2.80 -27.73
N VAL A 820 10.04 1.67 -27.71
CA VAL A 820 10.33 0.91 -26.48
C VAL A 820 11.57 1.48 -25.81
N ARG A 821 12.57 1.84 -26.61
CA ARG A 821 13.84 2.41 -26.15
C ARG A 821 13.63 3.74 -25.42
N ASP A 822 12.76 4.60 -25.95
CA ASP A 822 12.47 5.92 -25.37
C ASP A 822 11.73 5.81 -24.03
N LYS A 823 11.08 4.66 -23.77
CA LYS A 823 10.42 4.35 -22.50
C LYS A 823 11.35 3.79 -21.44
N LEU A 824 12.62 3.52 -21.76
CA LEU A 824 13.63 3.16 -20.77
C LEU A 824 14.09 4.39 -19.98
N PRO A 825 14.52 4.26 -18.71
CA PRO A 825 15.05 5.36 -17.94
C PRO A 825 16.28 6.00 -18.61
N GLY A 826 16.37 7.34 -18.58
CA GLY A 826 17.44 8.07 -19.27
C GLY A 826 18.86 7.67 -18.85
N TRP A 827 19.06 7.19 -17.62
CA TRP A 827 20.36 6.69 -17.15
C TRP A 827 20.76 5.35 -17.81
N ILE A 828 19.79 4.49 -18.14
CA ILE A 828 20.01 3.27 -18.92
C ILE A 828 20.21 3.62 -20.39
N GLN A 829 19.40 4.54 -20.95
CA GLN A 829 19.52 4.96 -22.35
C GLN A 829 20.92 5.50 -22.68
N LYS A 830 21.54 6.26 -21.75
CA LYS A 830 22.91 6.77 -21.88
C LYS A 830 23.95 5.65 -21.91
N GLY A 831 23.75 4.58 -21.14
CA GLY A 831 24.61 3.40 -21.10
C GLY A 831 24.28 2.32 -22.14
N LEU A 832 23.24 2.56 -22.97
CA LEU A 832 22.78 1.59 -23.96
C LEU A 832 23.74 1.54 -25.14
N VAL A 833 24.23 0.34 -25.47
CA VAL A 833 25.08 0.17 -26.65
C VAL A 833 24.27 0.43 -27.92
N LYS A 834 24.69 1.45 -28.67
CA LYS A 834 24.08 1.83 -29.95
C LYS A 834 24.30 0.73 -31.00
N GLU A 835 23.30 0.56 -31.87
CA GLU A 835 23.35 -0.38 -33.01
C GLU A 835 23.61 -1.84 -32.60
N SER A 836 23.07 -2.27 -31.47
CA SER A 836 23.29 -3.63 -30.95
C SER A 836 22.79 -4.75 -31.88
N GLY A 837 21.79 -4.50 -32.73
CA GLY A 837 21.18 -5.52 -33.59
C GLY A 837 21.99 -5.95 -34.81
N SER A 838 23.01 -5.18 -35.18
CA SER A 838 23.98 -5.57 -36.22
C SER A 838 25.16 -6.35 -35.66
N LYS A 839 25.34 -6.35 -34.32
CA LYS A 839 26.52 -6.89 -33.65
C LYS A 839 26.36 -8.39 -33.35
N PRO A 840 27.40 -9.20 -33.59
CA PRO A 840 27.37 -10.62 -33.24
C PRO A 840 27.41 -10.82 -31.72
N PHE A 841 26.90 -11.96 -31.25
CA PHE A 841 26.92 -12.34 -29.83
C PHE A 841 28.33 -12.33 -29.20
N THR A 842 29.37 -12.56 -30.01
CA THR A 842 30.78 -12.48 -29.59
C THR A 842 31.17 -11.10 -29.06
N GLU A 843 30.60 -10.03 -29.61
CA GLU A 843 30.87 -8.65 -29.16
C GLU A 843 30.19 -8.35 -27.81
N VAL A 844 29.01 -8.93 -27.58
CA VAL A 844 28.32 -8.89 -26.27
C VAL A 844 29.22 -9.51 -25.20
N MET A 845 29.76 -10.70 -25.48
CA MET A 845 30.67 -11.42 -24.59
C MET A 845 31.98 -10.66 -24.34
N GLY A 846 32.56 -10.06 -25.39
CA GLY A 846 33.75 -9.24 -25.30
C GLY A 846 33.54 -8.00 -24.43
N SER A 847 32.43 -7.31 -24.63
CA SER A 847 32.07 -6.11 -23.87
C SER A 847 31.77 -6.42 -22.40
N LEU A 848 31.03 -7.50 -22.12
CA LEU A 848 30.80 -7.99 -20.76
C LEU A 848 32.12 -8.34 -20.06
N SER A 849 32.99 -9.08 -20.73
CA SER A 849 34.30 -9.46 -20.18
C SER A 849 35.17 -8.25 -19.88
N ALA A 850 35.21 -7.27 -20.80
CA ALA A 850 35.96 -6.03 -20.61
C ALA A 850 35.41 -5.21 -19.42
N PHE A 851 34.09 -5.08 -19.33
CA PHE A 851 33.41 -4.39 -18.24
C PHE A 851 33.76 -4.98 -16.88
N PHE A 852 33.56 -6.29 -16.66
CA PHE A 852 33.87 -6.89 -15.36
C PHE A 852 35.38 -6.96 -15.05
N ARG A 853 36.24 -7.03 -16.07
CA ARG A 853 37.71 -6.91 -15.86
C ARG A 853 38.11 -5.51 -15.40
N SER A 854 37.53 -4.47 -15.99
CA SER A 854 37.79 -3.08 -15.60
C SER A 854 37.40 -2.77 -14.15
N LYS A 855 36.45 -3.51 -13.58
CA LYS A 855 36.00 -3.36 -12.19
C LYS A 855 36.75 -4.25 -11.20
N LYS A 856 37.42 -5.31 -11.67
CA LYS A 856 38.26 -6.19 -10.83
C LYS A 856 39.64 -5.59 -10.51
N THR A 857 40.10 -4.62 -11.30
CA THR A 857 41.34 -3.90 -11.01
C THR A 857 41.06 -2.93 -9.86
N PRO A 858 41.69 -3.09 -8.69
CA PRO A 858 41.46 -2.16 -7.58
C PRO A 858 41.90 -0.77 -8.03
N HIS A 859 41.04 0.24 -7.85
CA HIS A 859 41.43 1.64 -7.93
C HIS A 859 42.53 1.91 -6.89
N GLN A 860 43.79 1.76 -7.30
CA GLN A 860 44.96 2.21 -6.55
C GLN A 860 45.14 3.74 -6.60
N ASP A 861 44.25 4.48 -7.29
CA ASP A 861 44.33 5.93 -7.43
C ASP A 861 43.61 6.75 -6.34
N LEU A 862 43.15 6.12 -5.25
CA LEU A 862 42.57 6.84 -4.10
C LEU A 862 43.61 7.43 -3.12
N ALA A 863 44.91 7.33 -3.44
CA ALA A 863 45.96 7.99 -2.68
C ALA A 863 46.25 9.44 -3.12
N SER A 864 45.71 9.92 -4.25
CA SER A 864 46.00 11.27 -4.79
C SER A 864 44.90 12.31 -4.59
N LEU A 865 43.76 11.97 -3.96
CA LEU A 865 42.62 12.87 -3.73
C LEU A 865 42.24 13.01 -2.24
N LYS A 866 43.21 12.87 -1.33
CA LYS A 866 43.09 13.42 0.04
C LYS A 866 43.28 14.95 -0.02
N GLY A 867 42.28 15.65 -0.54
CA GLY A 867 42.35 17.10 -0.72
C GLY A 867 41.07 17.74 -1.28
N ALA A 868 39.89 17.20 -0.98
CA ALA A 868 38.64 17.90 -1.28
C ALA A 868 37.59 17.58 -0.21
N THR A 869 37.73 18.23 0.94
CA THR A 869 36.64 18.37 1.90
C THR A 869 35.62 19.31 1.26
N LEU A 870 34.49 18.80 0.79
CA LEU A 870 33.36 19.61 0.35
C LEU A 870 32.90 20.48 1.52
N ARG A 871 33.17 21.78 1.44
CA ARG A 871 32.56 22.78 2.31
C ARG A 871 31.12 23.00 1.87
N CYS A 872 30.22 23.05 2.84
CA CYS A 872 28.84 23.48 2.68
C CYS A 872 28.87 24.96 2.23
N GLY A 873 28.77 25.23 0.93
CA GLY A 873 28.92 26.57 0.38
C GLY A 873 28.54 26.73 -1.09
N ASP A 874 28.71 25.70 -1.92
CA ASP A 874 28.50 25.82 -3.38
C ASP A 874 27.18 25.22 -3.84
N ILE A 875 26.07 25.70 -3.27
CA ILE A 875 24.72 25.55 -3.85
C ILE A 875 24.20 26.94 -4.17
N ARG A 876 24.76 27.53 -5.22
CA ARG A 876 24.12 28.58 -6.02
C ARG A 876 24.62 28.45 -7.45
N GLU A 877 23.86 27.74 -8.27
CA GLU A 877 23.47 28.10 -9.65
C GLU A 877 22.47 27.08 -10.21
#